data_AF-A0A951FBK2-F1
#
_entry.id   AF-A0A951FBK2-F1
#
_cell.length_a   1.000
_cell.length_b   1.000
_cell.length_c   1.000
_cell.angle_alpha   90.00
_cell.angle_beta   90.00
_cell.angle_gamma   90.00
#
_symmetry.space_group_name_H-M   'P 1'
#
loop_
_entity.id
_entity.type
_entity.pdbx_description
1 polymer ?
#
loop_
_entity_poly.entity_id
_entity_poly.type
_entity_poly.pdbx_seq_one_letter_code
_entity_poly.pdbx_strand_id
1 'polypeptide(L)'
;MEAWRTAVNRWGDTLFELALLLTNQRAAAEAATVAAVCRVFSASSQAHTEQELYAALLSQQKRWRQPLRERVLPRALAKIAPLDRALLALWLLRHSDGERLAAIVGQPVAVVVERLALLLTENANVPLADLQPDGEHMTLGRWLEAQLGLQPQASAHARNCARCRAAQASWQRAAETIQATLYETLKKEHLPPSCEDAIEETLFQQRYAADRRWWQERRVWLPAFFTAIVLGLAFVIAPWGDEILPAAAPRTTAEALVQATLDGWTTLPVTGTLHRQVWALDPRIQTNDPLITDVWLNPAASGQYRVEVRRNNQLVEWQLADGKQTLHHAGEPNVSSCPWRTDASATFRMLDQAALKFQSPPEQQRAVRDARLLQGAYGTGYRALQQALSADDLRSFGTRRDNQRTLAVLSYTDQQAQPPRQILLRIDPETHLLYGVQEVALSGGQSTARDLWRLQVQETAKTSVPTNIPRWPQNVIRDQIFDISCPALNPQHVVSLSTLVGDSQQWYLPRTLPPGIDRAALLTLNPVVTYIDYTPLGVPRGSVATMLGRDRWLTISDLDWHPGAEGIAEVQRGAWSVEIGNQPRPGIWSLKLRPQQNRGNPSSPTIAIYGSGWTQEELLRVVDSLSFFDPQIWLSLDTAFIDARPLPQPVHDSIKRAFATLQPAPNATIYSETKTELRTNPKPQALNDPYTLPDALRSPSVVVRKQWQMYENAQVARFRDEYALGDGSLNALIASDGSQFKMYNAPEGRLYSGAATILPLQQQQPGIEMVRALLRTNDPIAFSEQDDGWVLQQASAYRFVTMSFEFSGSGYQQAPWTPGLGDGEIVRRLWLDRQTYAPRRFTVVHRDLDGLETPLMSTTLVERRDAD
;
A
#
# COMPACT_ATOMS: atom_id res chain seq x y z
N MET A 1 -12.29 -9.49 -33.43
CA MET A 1 -13.30 -10.39 -32.86
C MET A 1 -14.20 -9.53 -31.99
N GLU A 2 -15.52 -9.52 -32.20
CA GLU A 2 -16.41 -8.65 -31.42
C GLU A 2 -16.36 -9.02 -29.92
N ALA A 3 -16.27 -8.03 -29.03
CA ALA A 3 -16.02 -8.23 -27.59
C ALA A 3 -17.01 -9.20 -26.91
N TRP A 4 -18.26 -9.28 -27.40
CA TRP A 4 -19.26 -10.22 -26.88
C TRP A 4 -18.93 -11.67 -27.22
N ARG A 5 -18.32 -11.97 -28.38
CA ARG A 5 -17.92 -13.33 -28.76
C ARG A 5 -16.82 -13.85 -27.81
N THR A 6 -15.88 -12.99 -27.44
CA THR A 6 -14.85 -13.34 -26.45
C THR A 6 -15.46 -13.63 -25.07
N ALA A 7 -16.48 -12.88 -24.67
CA ALA A 7 -17.18 -13.12 -23.40
C ALA A 7 -18.03 -14.39 -23.42
N VAL A 8 -18.72 -14.68 -24.52
CA VAL A 8 -19.48 -15.93 -24.70
C VAL A 8 -18.54 -17.14 -24.73
N ASN A 9 -17.42 -17.07 -25.44
CA ASN A 9 -16.42 -18.14 -25.43
C ASN A 9 -15.83 -18.41 -24.04
N ARG A 10 -15.72 -17.38 -23.20
CA ARG A 10 -15.10 -17.49 -21.87
C ARG A 10 -16.09 -17.88 -20.77
N TRP A 11 -17.32 -17.38 -20.82
CA TRP A 11 -18.30 -17.50 -19.73
C TRP A 11 -19.67 -18.02 -20.17
N GLY A 12 -19.88 -18.29 -21.47
CA GLY A 12 -21.16 -18.67 -22.05
C GLY A 12 -21.75 -19.93 -21.43
N ASP A 13 -20.94 -20.98 -21.27
CA ASP A 13 -21.35 -22.22 -20.60
C ASP A 13 -21.76 -21.96 -19.15
N THR A 14 -20.99 -21.17 -18.40
CA THR A 14 -21.31 -20.82 -17.01
C THR A 14 -22.60 -19.98 -16.91
N LEU A 15 -22.80 -19.04 -17.82
CA LEU A 15 -24.04 -18.26 -17.87
C LEU A 15 -25.25 -19.14 -18.17
N PHE A 16 -25.09 -20.09 -19.09
CA PHE A 16 -26.12 -21.05 -19.44
C PHE A 16 -26.47 -21.99 -18.28
N GLU A 17 -25.47 -22.53 -17.59
CA GLU A 17 -25.65 -23.35 -16.39
C GLU A 17 -26.41 -22.60 -15.30
N LEU A 18 -26.04 -21.34 -15.01
CA LEU A 18 -26.75 -20.50 -14.05
C LEU A 18 -28.17 -20.18 -14.51
N ALA A 19 -28.37 -19.93 -15.80
CA ALA A 19 -29.69 -19.70 -16.38
C ALA A 19 -30.58 -20.94 -16.24
N LEU A 20 -30.01 -22.14 -16.40
CA LEU A 20 -30.71 -23.41 -16.21
C LEU A 20 -31.13 -23.62 -14.76
N LEU A 21 -30.28 -23.26 -13.79
CA LEU A 21 -30.64 -23.27 -12.37
C LEU A 21 -31.76 -22.29 -12.05
N LEU A 22 -31.82 -21.16 -12.74
CA LEU A 22 -32.87 -20.16 -12.55
C LEU A 22 -34.20 -20.56 -13.22
N THR A 23 -34.19 -21.12 -14.44
CA THR A 23 -35.42 -21.46 -15.20
C THR A 23 -35.96 -22.85 -14.92
N ASN A 24 -35.09 -23.82 -14.60
CA ASN A 24 -35.40 -25.25 -14.64
C ASN A 24 -35.87 -25.76 -16.03
N GLN A 25 -35.59 -25.03 -17.11
CA GLN A 25 -36.00 -25.36 -18.48
C GLN A 25 -34.94 -24.90 -19.49
N ARG A 26 -34.54 -25.78 -20.40
CA ARG A 26 -33.47 -25.53 -21.37
C ARG A 26 -33.76 -24.32 -22.27
N ALA A 27 -34.89 -24.32 -22.97
CA ALA A 27 -35.26 -23.24 -23.90
C ALA A 27 -35.36 -21.86 -23.23
N ALA A 28 -35.85 -21.81 -21.99
CA ALA A 28 -35.91 -20.57 -21.24
C ALA A 28 -34.50 -20.14 -20.77
N ALA A 29 -33.61 -21.09 -20.47
CA ALA A 29 -32.23 -20.81 -20.08
C ALA A 29 -31.43 -20.22 -21.25
N GLU A 30 -31.66 -20.75 -22.45
CA GLU A 30 -31.12 -20.19 -23.71
C GLU A 30 -31.57 -18.73 -23.88
N ALA A 31 -32.89 -18.48 -23.83
CA ALA A 31 -33.44 -17.14 -23.97
C ALA A 31 -32.93 -16.15 -22.91
N ALA A 32 -32.80 -16.59 -21.66
CA ALA A 32 -32.27 -15.76 -20.57
C ALA A 32 -30.78 -15.45 -20.72
N THR A 33 -29.99 -16.42 -21.21
CA THR A 33 -28.56 -16.25 -21.49
C THR A 33 -28.36 -15.23 -22.60
N VAL A 34 -29.09 -15.39 -23.72
CA VAL A 34 -29.09 -14.42 -24.83
C VAL A 34 -29.47 -13.02 -24.33
N ALA A 35 -30.56 -12.91 -23.57
CA ALA A 35 -31.02 -11.63 -23.04
C ALA A 35 -30.01 -10.97 -22.08
N ALA A 36 -29.32 -11.75 -21.25
CA ALA A 36 -28.30 -11.23 -20.33
C ALA A 36 -27.09 -10.67 -21.09
N VAL A 37 -26.58 -11.41 -22.07
CA VAL A 37 -25.47 -10.98 -22.93
C VAL A 37 -25.86 -9.74 -23.72
N CYS A 38 -27.00 -9.75 -24.43
CA CYS A 38 -27.43 -8.58 -25.20
C CYS A 38 -27.63 -7.34 -24.33
N ARG A 39 -28.12 -7.50 -23.08
CA ARG A 39 -28.30 -6.38 -22.15
C ARG A 39 -26.97 -5.75 -21.72
N VAL A 40 -25.94 -6.55 -21.46
CA VAL A 40 -24.61 -6.04 -21.08
C VAL A 40 -23.92 -5.39 -22.29
N PHE A 41 -23.99 -6.02 -23.45
CA PHE A 41 -23.24 -5.58 -24.65
C PHE A 41 -23.96 -4.52 -25.51
N SER A 42 -25.23 -4.19 -25.23
CA SER A 42 -25.94 -3.07 -25.87
C SER A 42 -25.58 -1.70 -25.29
N ALA A 43 -24.94 -1.64 -24.10
CA ALA A 43 -24.72 -0.40 -23.34
C ALA A 43 -23.40 0.34 -23.63
N SER A 44 -22.64 -0.03 -24.66
CA SER A 44 -21.46 0.73 -25.18
C SER A 44 -20.26 0.97 -24.23
N SER A 45 -20.20 0.39 -23.02
CA SER A 45 -19.05 0.55 -22.10
C SER A 45 -18.04 -0.60 -22.19
N GLN A 46 -16.79 -0.33 -22.55
CA GLN A 46 -15.75 -1.36 -22.83
C GLN A 46 -15.21 -2.15 -21.62
N ALA A 47 -15.73 -1.97 -20.41
CA ALA A 47 -15.30 -2.71 -19.21
C ALA A 47 -16.32 -3.80 -18.82
N HIS A 48 -16.63 -4.71 -19.74
CA HIS A 48 -17.59 -5.79 -19.47
C HIS A 48 -16.97 -6.85 -18.55
N THR A 49 -17.45 -6.92 -17.31
CA THR A 49 -16.97 -7.88 -16.31
C THR A 49 -17.89 -9.11 -16.22
N GLU A 50 -17.32 -10.27 -15.87
CA GLU A 50 -18.05 -11.50 -15.54
C GLU A 50 -19.20 -11.27 -14.55
N GLN A 51 -18.97 -10.34 -13.60
CA GLN A 51 -19.94 -9.95 -12.58
C GLN A 51 -21.18 -9.25 -13.17
N GLU A 52 -21.01 -8.38 -14.17
CA GLU A 52 -22.12 -7.70 -14.83
C GLU A 52 -23.02 -8.68 -15.58
N LEU A 53 -22.44 -9.72 -16.18
CA LEU A 53 -23.20 -10.77 -16.87
C LEU A 53 -24.04 -11.59 -15.89
N TYR A 54 -23.47 -11.96 -14.73
CA TYR A 54 -24.23 -12.65 -13.68
C TYR A 54 -25.34 -11.78 -13.08
N ALA A 55 -25.06 -10.51 -12.80
CA ALA A 55 -26.06 -9.56 -12.31
C ALA A 55 -27.18 -9.31 -13.35
N ALA A 56 -26.83 -9.18 -14.63
CA ALA A 56 -27.77 -9.02 -15.72
C ALA A 56 -28.68 -10.25 -15.90
N LEU A 57 -28.16 -11.46 -15.67
CA LEU A 57 -28.94 -12.69 -15.69
C LEU A 57 -29.90 -12.77 -14.49
N LEU A 58 -29.42 -12.56 -13.27
CA LEU A 58 -30.21 -12.67 -12.04
C LEU A 58 -31.31 -11.62 -11.93
N SER A 59 -31.07 -10.41 -12.45
CA SER A 59 -32.07 -9.33 -12.46
C SER A 59 -33.30 -9.61 -13.33
N GLN A 60 -33.27 -10.66 -14.17
CA GLN A 60 -34.39 -10.99 -15.05
C GLN A 60 -35.54 -11.74 -14.36
N GLN A 61 -35.37 -12.16 -13.09
CA GLN A 61 -36.21 -13.10 -12.33
C GLN A 61 -37.75 -12.91 -12.45
N LYS A 62 -38.24 -11.69 -12.68
CA LYS A 62 -39.69 -11.38 -12.79
C LYS A 62 -40.36 -11.91 -14.07
N ARG A 63 -39.62 -12.22 -15.14
CA ARG A 63 -40.16 -12.70 -16.44
C ARG A 63 -40.36 -14.22 -16.57
N TRP A 64 -40.13 -15.01 -15.53
CA TRP A 64 -39.81 -16.45 -15.64
C TRP A 64 -41.02 -17.36 -15.36
N ARG A 65 -42.24 -16.84 -15.48
CA ARG A 65 -43.49 -17.61 -15.31
C ARG A 65 -44.08 -17.96 -16.67
N GLN A 66 -43.70 -19.12 -17.22
CA GLN A 66 -44.29 -19.70 -18.44
C GLN A 66 -44.48 -21.23 -18.30
N PRO A 67 -45.35 -21.84 -19.12
CA PRO A 67 -46.09 -23.04 -18.72
C PRO A 67 -45.25 -24.33 -18.67
N LEU A 68 -45.83 -25.34 -18.02
CA LEU A 68 -45.28 -26.66 -17.71
C LEU A 68 -44.74 -27.38 -18.97
N ARG A 69 -43.42 -27.36 -19.14
CA ARG A 69 -42.66 -28.27 -20.02
C ARG A 69 -41.56 -28.98 -19.24
N GLU A 70 -40.94 -29.98 -19.87
CA GLU A 70 -39.95 -30.90 -19.29
C GLU A 70 -38.95 -30.18 -18.37
N ARG A 71 -38.92 -30.63 -17.11
CA ARG A 71 -38.01 -30.10 -16.09
C ARG A 71 -36.66 -30.78 -16.26
N VAL A 72 -35.60 -29.98 -16.33
CA VAL A 72 -34.23 -30.48 -16.52
C VAL A 72 -33.57 -30.83 -15.19
N LEU A 73 -33.91 -30.12 -14.10
CA LEU A 73 -33.25 -30.30 -12.81
C LEU A 73 -33.90 -31.42 -11.97
N PRO A 74 -33.10 -32.18 -11.21
CA PRO A 74 -33.61 -33.19 -10.28
C PRO A 74 -34.51 -32.56 -9.21
N ARG A 75 -35.44 -33.37 -8.68
CA ARG A 75 -36.45 -32.92 -7.70
C ARG A 75 -35.84 -32.26 -6.45
N ALA A 76 -34.64 -32.66 -6.04
CA ALA A 76 -33.95 -32.08 -4.89
C ALA A 76 -33.61 -30.60 -5.12
N LEU A 77 -32.98 -30.27 -6.25
CA LEU A 77 -32.66 -28.89 -6.61
C LEU A 77 -33.92 -28.10 -6.96
N ALA A 78 -34.91 -28.70 -7.64
CA ALA A 78 -36.13 -28.01 -8.04
C ALA A 78 -37.00 -27.48 -6.88
N LYS A 79 -36.80 -27.99 -5.65
CA LYS A 79 -37.46 -27.49 -4.43
C LYS A 79 -36.81 -26.23 -3.87
N ILE A 80 -35.54 -25.97 -4.20
CA ILE A 80 -34.81 -24.77 -3.78
C ILE A 80 -35.24 -23.61 -4.68
N ALA A 81 -35.42 -22.42 -4.12
CA ALA A 81 -35.81 -21.26 -4.90
C ALA A 81 -34.78 -20.96 -6.01
N PRO A 82 -35.21 -20.45 -7.18
CA PRO A 82 -34.32 -20.16 -8.33
C PRO A 82 -33.06 -19.38 -7.99
N LEU A 83 -33.21 -18.26 -7.28
CA LEU A 83 -32.09 -17.39 -6.91
C LEU A 83 -31.11 -18.10 -5.97
N ASP A 84 -31.63 -18.93 -5.07
CA ASP A 84 -30.87 -19.67 -4.07
C ASP A 84 -30.02 -20.77 -4.70
N ARG A 85 -30.54 -21.46 -5.72
CA ARG A 85 -29.75 -22.41 -6.53
C ARG A 85 -28.59 -21.73 -7.23
N ALA A 86 -28.83 -20.55 -7.82
CA ALA A 86 -27.79 -19.81 -8.52
C ALA A 86 -26.72 -19.28 -7.55
N LEU A 87 -27.11 -18.81 -6.37
CA LEU A 87 -26.17 -18.41 -5.31
C LEU A 87 -25.29 -19.58 -4.83
N LEU A 88 -25.90 -20.76 -4.60
CA LEU A 88 -25.15 -21.96 -4.24
C LEU A 88 -24.15 -22.38 -5.33
N ALA A 89 -24.51 -22.27 -6.61
CA ALA A 89 -23.60 -22.58 -7.71
C ALA A 89 -22.47 -21.56 -7.85
N LEU A 90 -22.75 -20.26 -7.72
CA LEU A 90 -21.73 -19.22 -7.74
C LEU A 90 -20.71 -19.39 -6.60
N TRP A 91 -21.19 -19.76 -5.41
CA TRP A 91 -20.31 -20.03 -4.27
C TRP A 91 -19.53 -21.36 -4.43
N LEU A 92 -20.23 -22.48 -4.61
CA LEU A 92 -19.65 -23.83 -4.50
C LEU A 92 -18.95 -24.31 -5.78
N LEU A 93 -19.38 -23.86 -6.96
CA LEU A 93 -18.78 -24.28 -8.24
C LEU A 93 -17.87 -23.21 -8.84
N ARG A 94 -18.15 -21.93 -8.58
CA ARG A 94 -17.37 -20.80 -9.14
C ARG A 94 -16.53 -20.07 -8.10
N HIS A 95 -16.50 -20.53 -6.85
CA HIS A 95 -15.68 -20.00 -5.77
C HIS A 95 -15.82 -18.47 -5.59
N SER A 96 -17.03 -17.94 -5.80
CA SER A 96 -17.30 -16.52 -5.56
C SER A 96 -17.34 -16.23 -4.06
N ASP A 97 -16.56 -15.24 -3.63
CA ASP A 97 -16.54 -14.76 -2.25
C ASP A 97 -17.83 -13.99 -1.89
N GLY A 98 -17.99 -13.70 -0.60
CA GLY A 98 -19.21 -13.08 -0.07
C GLY A 98 -19.47 -11.67 -0.60
N GLU A 99 -18.43 -10.87 -0.82
CA GLU A 99 -18.58 -9.50 -1.37
C GLU A 99 -19.02 -9.55 -2.83
N ARG A 100 -18.46 -10.47 -3.61
CA ARG A 100 -18.82 -10.68 -5.01
C ARG A 100 -20.24 -11.20 -5.15
N LEU A 101 -20.66 -12.17 -4.33
CA LEU A 101 -22.05 -12.64 -4.31
C LEU A 101 -23.03 -11.53 -3.94
N ALA A 102 -22.71 -10.72 -2.93
CA ALA A 102 -23.51 -9.57 -2.51
C ALA A 102 -23.67 -8.54 -3.63
N ALA A 103 -22.58 -8.23 -4.33
CA ALA A 103 -22.60 -7.29 -5.45
C ALA A 103 -23.32 -7.83 -6.69
N ILE A 104 -23.26 -9.14 -6.95
CA ILE A 104 -24.01 -9.80 -8.03
C ILE A 104 -25.53 -9.74 -7.80
N VAL A 105 -25.98 -9.97 -6.56
CA VAL A 105 -27.42 -10.00 -6.21
C VAL A 105 -27.96 -8.63 -5.83
N GLY A 106 -27.08 -7.66 -5.50
CA GLY A 106 -27.48 -6.33 -5.03
C GLY A 106 -28.06 -6.35 -3.62
N GLN A 107 -27.58 -7.25 -2.75
CA GLN A 107 -28.02 -7.40 -1.36
C GLN A 107 -26.85 -7.23 -0.39
N PRO A 108 -27.09 -6.77 0.85
CA PRO A 108 -26.05 -6.73 1.87
C PRO A 108 -25.46 -8.13 2.14
N VAL A 109 -24.15 -8.19 2.38
CA VAL A 109 -23.41 -9.43 2.67
C VAL A 109 -24.07 -10.28 3.77
N ALA A 110 -24.50 -9.64 4.87
CA ALA A 110 -25.17 -10.32 5.98
C ALA A 110 -26.44 -11.08 5.54
N VAL A 111 -27.21 -10.52 4.58
CA VAL A 111 -28.42 -11.16 4.05
C VAL A 111 -28.07 -12.36 3.19
N VAL A 112 -26.98 -12.29 2.42
CA VAL A 112 -26.49 -13.43 1.61
C VAL A 112 -26.01 -14.57 2.51
N VAL A 113 -25.27 -14.25 3.59
CA VAL A 113 -24.80 -15.23 4.58
C VAL A 113 -25.97 -15.92 5.28
N GLU A 114 -26.94 -15.15 5.79
CA GLU A 114 -28.14 -15.69 6.45
C GLU A 114 -28.92 -16.62 5.52
N ARG A 115 -29.05 -16.23 4.25
CA ARG A 115 -29.75 -17.02 3.24
C ARG A 115 -29.04 -18.33 2.92
N LEU A 116 -27.72 -18.32 2.77
CA LEU A 116 -26.93 -19.55 2.59
C LEU A 116 -26.98 -20.46 3.83
N ALA A 117 -26.99 -19.88 5.04
CA ALA A 117 -27.12 -20.63 6.29
C ALA A 117 -28.45 -21.38 6.37
N LEU A 118 -29.55 -20.71 6.01
CA LEU A 118 -30.87 -21.35 5.94
C LEU A 118 -30.89 -22.51 4.94
N LEU A 119 -30.31 -22.32 3.75
CA LEU A 119 -30.26 -23.35 2.71
C LEU A 119 -29.47 -24.59 3.14
N LEU A 120 -28.33 -24.41 3.82
CA LEU A 120 -27.55 -25.53 4.36
C LEU A 120 -28.32 -26.26 5.47
N THR A 121 -29.04 -25.52 6.31
CA THR A 121 -29.83 -26.09 7.41
C THR A 121 -30.99 -26.94 6.88
N GLU A 122 -31.75 -26.40 5.91
CA GLU A 122 -32.93 -27.05 5.32
C GLU A 122 -32.59 -28.29 4.47
N ASN A 123 -31.44 -28.29 3.78
CA ASN A 123 -31.09 -29.36 2.85
C ASN A 123 -30.23 -30.48 3.46
N ALA A 124 -29.62 -30.26 4.64
CA ALA A 124 -28.69 -31.22 5.23
C ALA A 124 -29.14 -31.84 6.57
N ASN A 125 -30.40 -31.62 7.00
CA ASN A 125 -30.91 -32.11 8.28
C ASN A 125 -30.00 -31.74 9.48
N VAL A 126 -29.34 -30.58 9.42
CA VAL A 126 -28.51 -30.08 10.51
C VAL A 126 -29.44 -29.45 11.56
N PRO A 127 -29.43 -29.89 12.83
CA PRO A 127 -30.34 -29.35 13.84
C PRO A 127 -30.13 -27.84 14.05
N LEU A 128 -31.22 -27.06 14.09
CA LEU A 128 -31.21 -25.60 14.38
C LEU A 128 -30.61 -25.23 15.75
N ALA A 129 -30.38 -26.20 16.64
CA ALA A 129 -29.88 -25.99 18.00
C ALA A 129 -28.44 -25.40 18.06
N ASP A 130 -27.67 -25.45 16.97
CA ASP A 130 -26.32 -24.85 16.88
C ASP A 130 -26.32 -23.39 16.36
N LEU A 131 -27.48 -22.74 16.30
CA LEU A 131 -27.64 -21.33 15.88
C LEU A 131 -27.75 -20.34 17.05
N GLN A 132 -27.87 -20.79 18.30
CA GLN A 132 -27.84 -19.86 19.44
C GLN A 132 -26.40 -19.60 19.89
N PRO A 133 -25.93 -18.34 19.86
CA PRO A 133 -24.59 -17.99 20.32
C PRO A 133 -24.54 -18.05 21.85
N ASP A 134 -23.88 -19.07 22.40
CA ASP A 134 -23.43 -19.06 23.81
C ASP A 134 -22.16 -18.21 24.01
N GLY A 135 -21.71 -17.51 22.95
CA GLY A 135 -20.53 -16.65 22.93
C GLY A 135 -19.21 -17.41 22.79
N GLU A 136 -19.18 -18.69 23.16
CA GLU A 136 -17.98 -19.53 23.17
C GLU A 136 -17.85 -20.40 21.91
N HIS A 137 -18.95 -20.95 21.36
CA HIS A 137 -18.86 -21.88 20.23
C HIS A 137 -19.08 -21.24 18.84
N MET A 138 -18.47 -21.84 17.82
CA MET A 138 -18.65 -21.46 16.42
C MET A 138 -20.10 -21.68 15.97
N THR A 139 -20.71 -20.67 15.36
CA THR A 139 -22.04 -20.75 14.72
C THR A 139 -21.92 -20.99 13.21
N LEU A 140 -22.96 -21.54 12.57
CA LEU A 140 -23.00 -21.73 11.11
C LEU A 140 -22.77 -20.42 10.34
N GLY A 141 -23.36 -19.30 10.77
CA GLY A 141 -23.18 -17.99 10.14
C GLY A 141 -21.72 -17.53 10.12
N ARG A 142 -21.04 -17.56 11.28
CA ARG A 142 -19.60 -17.26 11.38
C ARG A 142 -18.72 -18.21 10.57
N TRP A 143 -19.07 -19.49 10.51
CA TRP A 143 -18.36 -20.44 9.65
C TRP A 143 -18.53 -20.09 8.18
N LEU A 144 -19.74 -19.74 7.74
CA LEU A 144 -20.02 -19.27 6.39
C LEU A 144 -19.29 -17.97 6.05
N GLU A 145 -19.24 -17.00 6.96
CA GLU A 145 -18.48 -15.77 6.79
C GLU A 145 -17.00 -16.06 6.52
N ALA A 146 -16.42 -17.02 7.23
CA ALA A 146 -15.05 -17.46 6.99
C ALA A 146 -14.88 -18.20 5.64
N GLN A 147 -15.83 -19.06 5.25
CA GLN A 147 -15.80 -19.75 3.95
C GLN A 147 -15.98 -18.78 2.77
N LEU A 148 -16.66 -17.66 3.00
CA LEU A 148 -16.92 -16.62 2.00
C LEU A 148 -15.82 -15.53 1.99
N GLY A 149 -14.74 -15.69 2.76
CA GLY A 149 -13.62 -14.74 2.79
C GLY A 149 -13.91 -13.41 3.49
N LEU A 150 -15.01 -13.32 4.25
CA LEU A 150 -15.47 -12.10 4.92
C LEU A 150 -14.84 -11.91 6.31
N GLN A 151 -14.39 -13.00 6.92
CA GLN A 151 -13.75 -13.03 8.23
C GLN A 151 -12.58 -14.03 8.21
N PRO A 152 -11.53 -13.82 9.02
CA PRO A 152 -10.43 -14.77 9.15
C PRO A 152 -10.94 -16.12 9.67
N GLN A 153 -10.33 -17.22 9.21
CA GLN A 153 -10.70 -18.57 9.63
C GLN A 153 -10.59 -18.73 11.16
N ALA A 154 -11.74 -19.08 11.75
CA ALA A 154 -11.97 -19.63 13.08
C ALA A 154 -10.96 -19.34 14.22
N SER A 155 -11.46 -18.75 15.32
CA SER A 155 -10.72 -18.56 16.57
C SER A 155 -10.03 -19.84 17.08
N ALA A 156 -8.93 -19.69 17.84
CA ALA A 156 -8.14 -20.82 18.37
C ALA A 156 -8.99 -21.88 19.12
N HIS A 157 -10.10 -21.46 19.74
CA HIS A 157 -11.07 -22.34 20.39
C HIS A 157 -11.71 -23.35 19.43
N ALA A 158 -12.15 -22.92 18.24
CA ALA A 158 -12.84 -23.79 17.31
C ALA A 158 -11.97 -24.93 16.75
N ARG A 159 -10.65 -24.73 16.71
CA ARG A 159 -9.66 -25.75 16.33
C ARG A 159 -9.48 -26.83 17.40
N ASN A 160 -9.60 -26.46 18.68
CA ASN A 160 -9.35 -27.34 19.81
C ASN A 160 -10.64 -27.96 20.39
N CYS A 161 -11.80 -27.33 20.18
CA CYS A 161 -13.08 -27.79 20.70
C CYS A 161 -13.66 -28.95 19.86
N ALA A 162 -13.94 -30.10 20.49
CA ALA A 162 -14.55 -31.26 19.83
C ALA A 162 -15.93 -30.96 19.23
N ARG A 163 -16.76 -30.16 19.93
CA ARG A 163 -18.09 -29.74 19.46
C ARG A 163 -17.99 -28.89 18.19
N CYS A 164 -17.12 -27.88 18.20
CA CYS A 164 -16.91 -27.02 17.02
C CYS A 164 -16.35 -27.80 15.82
N ARG A 165 -15.42 -28.73 16.03
CA ARG A 165 -14.89 -29.59 14.95
C ARG A 165 -15.98 -30.49 14.35
N ALA A 166 -16.83 -31.08 15.18
CA ALA A 166 -17.93 -31.93 14.72
C ALA A 166 -18.96 -31.13 13.90
N ALA A 167 -19.30 -29.92 14.35
CA ALA A 167 -20.22 -29.01 13.64
C ALA A 167 -19.62 -28.52 12.31
N GLN A 168 -18.36 -28.10 12.27
CA GLN A 168 -17.71 -27.72 11.02
C GLN A 168 -17.66 -28.87 10.01
N ALA A 169 -17.36 -30.08 10.47
CA ALA A 169 -17.34 -31.26 9.61
C ALA A 169 -18.73 -31.62 9.05
N SER A 170 -19.82 -31.37 9.80
CA SER A 170 -21.17 -31.61 9.30
C SER A 170 -21.59 -30.55 8.28
N TRP A 171 -21.29 -29.27 8.53
CA TRP A 171 -21.57 -28.18 7.58
C TRP A 171 -20.77 -28.31 6.29
N GLN A 172 -19.50 -28.72 6.40
CA GLN A 172 -18.66 -28.99 5.23
C GLN A 172 -19.24 -30.13 4.39
N ARG A 173 -19.63 -31.26 5.00
CA ARG A 173 -20.28 -32.37 4.30
C ARG A 173 -21.60 -31.97 3.63
N ALA A 174 -22.37 -31.09 4.27
CA ALA A 174 -23.59 -30.53 3.68
C ALA A 174 -23.29 -29.73 2.40
N ALA A 175 -22.31 -28.84 2.45
CA ALA A 175 -21.88 -28.05 1.30
C ALA A 175 -21.36 -28.94 0.16
N GLU A 176 -20.52 -29.93 0.47
CA GLU A 176 -19.99 -30.90 -0.50
C GLU A 176 -21.08 -31.74 -1.16
N THR A 177 -22.11 -32.14 -0.42
CA THR A 177 -23.26 -32.89 -0.96
C THR A 177 -24.05 -32.05 -1.97
N ILE A 178 -24.30 -30.77 -1.64
CA ILE A 178 -24.97 -29.84 -2.54
C ILE A 178 -24.10 -29.56 -3.77
N GLN A 179 -22.80 -29.36 -3.59
CA GLN A 179 -21.83 -29.14 -4.66
C GLN A 179 -21.82 -30.32 -5.63
N ALA A 180 -21.74 -31.56 -5.14
CA ALA A 180 -21.77 -32.76 -5.97
C ALA A 180 -23.08 -32.88 -6.77
N THR A 181 -24.21 -32.56 -6.13
CA THR A 181 -25.53 -32.58 -6.80
C THR A 181 -25.63 -31.53 -7.91
N LEU A 182 -25.13 -30.31 -7.66
CA LEU A 182 -25.07 -29.25 -8.65
C LEU A 182 -24.14 -29.62 -9.81
N TYR A 183 -22.93 -30.11 -9.50
CA TYR A 183 -21.95 -30.51 -10.50
C TYR A 183 -22.47 -31.62 -11.40
N GLU A 184 -23.01 -32.71 -10.86
CA GLU A 184 -23.55 -33.82 -11.66
C GLU A 184 -24.75 -33.39 -12.53
N THR A 185 -25.54 -32.42 -12.06
CA THR A 185 -26.65 -31.88 -12.84
C THR A 185 -26.19 -31.02 -14.02
N LEU A 186 -25.09 -30.27 -13.85
CA LEU A 186 -24.65 -29.26 -14.83
C LEU A 186 -23.53 -29.76 -15.77
N LYS A 187 -22.77 -30.78 -15.38
CA LYS A 187 -21.58 -31.28 -16.11
C LYS A 187 -21.80 -31.60 -17.59
N LYS A 188 -23.04 -31.88 -18.02
CA LYS A 188 -23.38 -32.26 -19.40
C LYS A 188 -24.03 -31.12 -20.20
N GLU A 189 -24.22 -29.96 -19.59
CA GLU A 189 -24.93 -28.84 -20.19
C GLU A 189 -23.93 -27.81 -20.70
N HIS A 190 -23.98 -27.56 -22.00
CA HIS A 190 -23.18 -26.53 -22.69
C HIS A 190 -24.10 -25.56 -23.40
N LEU A 191 -23.62 -24.35 -23.63
CA LEU A 191 -24.33 -23.34 -24.40
C LEU A 191 -24.59 -23.88 -25.82
N PRO A 192 -25.85 -23.98 -26.26
CA PRO A 192 -26.15 -24.41 -27.62
C PRO A 192 -25.62 -23.41 -28.65
N PRO A 193 -25.06 -23.86 -29.80
CA PRO A 193 -24.58 -22.97 -30.85
C PRO A 193 -25.64 -21.97 -31.36
N SER A 194 -26.92 -22.37 -31.33
CA SER A 194 -28.05 -21.50 -31.69
C SER A 194 -28.17 -20.23 -30.83
N CYS A 195 -27.58 -20.21 -29.63
CA CYS A 195 -27.54 -19.02 -28.79
C CYS A 195 -26.56 -17.97 -29.32
N GLU A 196 -25.45 -18.37 -29.96
CA GLU A 196 -24.50 -17.43 -30.56
C GLU A 196 -25.15 -16.68 -31.73
N ASP A 197 -25.84 -17.42 -32.60
CA ASP A 197 -26.60 -16.85 -33.73
C ASP A 197 -27.69 -15.88 -33.23
N ALA A 198 -28.39 -16.24 -32.14
CA ALA A 198 -29.43 -15.41 -31.55
C ALA A 198 -28.87 -14.13 -30.88
N ILE A 199 -27.68 -14.19 -30.27
CA ILE A 199 -27.00 -13.03 -29.68
C ILE A 199 -26.56 -12.07 -30.79
N GLU A 200 -25.96 -12.59 -31.86
CA GLU A 200 -25.52 -11.81 -33.02
C GLU A 200 -26.69 -11.08 -33.68
N GLU A 201 -27.77 -11.80 -34.01
CA GLU A 201 -28.97 -11.22 -34.63
C GLU A 201 -29.60 -10.14 -33.74
N THR A 202 -29.72 -10.39 -32.42
CA THR A 202 -30.35 -9.44 -31.49
C THR A 202 -29.51 -8.18 -31.29
N LEU A 203 -28.18 -8.31 -31.16
CA LEU A 203 -27.29 -7.16 -31.07
C LEU A 203 -27.25 -6.35 -32.38
N PHE A 204 -27.29 -7.04 -33.52
CA PHE A 204 -27.38 -6.40 -34.84
C PHE A 204 -28.68 -5.58 -34.98
N GLN A 205 -29.84 -6.16 -34.65
CA GLN A 205 -31.12 -5.43 -34.70
C GLN A 205 -31.18 -4.24 -33.73
N GLN A 206 -30.60 -4.36 -32.52
CA GLN A 206 -30.56 -3.26 -31.55
C GLN A 206 -29.65 -2.12 -31.99
N ARG A 207 -28.48 -2.41 -32.57
CA ARG A 207 -27.61 -1.39 -33.19
C ARG A 207 -28.30 -0.70 -34.37
N TYR A 208 -28.98 -1.47 -35.21
CA TYR A 208 -29.73 -0.93 -36.35
C TYR A 208 -30.92 -0.04 -35.91
N ALA A 209 -31.56 -0.34 -34.78
CA ALA A 209 -32.61 0.48 -34.20
C ALA A 209 -32.08 1.75 -33.51
N ALA A 210 -30.90 1.68 -32.86
CA ALA A 210 -30.26 2.84 -32.22
C ALA A 210 -29.67 3.85 -33.23
N ASP A 211 -29.27 3.38 -34.42
CA ASP A 211 -28.79 4.23 -35.52
C ASP A 211 -29.93 4.85 -36.37
N ARG A 212 -31.20 4.51 -36.11
CA ARG A 212 -32.33 5.19 -36.75
C ARG A 212 -32.49 6.59 -36.18
N ARG A 213 -31.94 7.56 -36.91
CA ARG A 213 -32.16 8.98 -36.65
C ARG A 213 -33.61 9.35 -36.99
N TRP A 214 -34.24 10.19 -36.16
CA TRP A 214 -35.64 10.63 -36.26
C TRP A 214 -36.09 11.17 -37.64
N TRP A 215 -35.15 11.57 -38.51
CA TRP A 215 -35.41 12.01 -39.89
C TRP A 215 -35.56 10.87 -40.91
N GLN A 216 -35.33 9.62 -40.53
CA GLN A 216 -35.54 8.43 -41.39
C GLN A 216 -36.96 7.86 -41.29
N GLU A 217 -37.84 8.44 -40.46
CA GLU A 217 -39.25 8.07 -40.45
C GLU A 217 -39.97 8.60 -41.70
N ARG A 218 -40.68 7.70 -42.39
CA ARG A 218 -41.39 7.95 -43.67
C ARG A 218 -42.41 9.12 -43.61
N ARG A 219 -42.78 9.56 -42.40
CA ARG A 219 -43.70 10.68 -42.15
C ARG A 219 -43.04 12.08 -42.23
N VAL A 220 -41.70 12.17 -42.21
CA VAL A 220 -40.96 13.46 -42.20
C VAL A 220 -40.52 13.92 -43.60
N TRP A 221 -40.44 13.01 -44.58
CA TRP A 221 -39.88 13.28 -45.91
C TRP A 221 -40.72 14.16 -46.83
N LEU A 222 -42.05 14.13 -46.71
CA LEU A 222 -42.96 14.91 -47.57
C LEU A 222 -42.87 16.44 -47.35
N PRO A 223 -42.79 16.96 -46.12
CA PRO A 223 -42.61 18.40 -45.91
C PRO A 223 -41.15 18.88 -46.11
N ALA A 224 -40.14 18.05 -45.80
CA ALA A 224 -38.74 18.45 -45.91
C ALA A 224 -38.25 18.66 -47.36
N PHE A 225 -38.84 17.94 -48.32
CA PHE A 225 -38.49 18.06 -49.74
C PHE A 225 -38.87 19.45 -50.32
N PHE A 226 -39.97 20.04 -49.85
CA PHE A 226 -40.38 21.39 -50.25
C PHE A 226 -39.51 22.47 -49.64
N THR A 227 -39.05 22.30 -48.40
CA THR A 227 -38.17 23.26 -47.73
C THR A 227 -36.75 23.26 -48.31
N ALA A 228 -36.26 22.10 -48.77
CA ALA A 228 -34.94 21.96 -49.38
C ALA A 228 -34.82 22.67 -50.75
N ILE A 229 -35.90 22.72 -51.54
CA ILE A 229 -35.91 23.45 -52.82
C ILE A 229 -35.84 24.97 -52.58
N VAL A 230 -36.49 25.46 -51.51
CA VAL A 230 -36.49 26.88 -51.15
C VAL A 230 -35.14 27.31 -50.54
N LEU A 231 -34.51 26.47 -49.71
CA LEU A 231 -33.16 26.73 -49.17
C LEU A 231 -32.06 26.57 -50.23
N GLY A 232 -32.24 25.66 -51.19
CA GLY A 232 -31.31 25.43 -52.30
C GLY A 232 -31.16 26.65 -53.20
N LEU A 233 -32.23 27.44 -53.40
CA LEU A 233 -32.16 28.72 -54.13
C LEU A 233 -31.47 29.83 -53.32
N ALA A 234 -31.44 29.75 -51.99
CA ALA A 234 -30.77 30.73 -51.13
C ALA A 234 -29.25 30.48 -51.02
N PHE A 235 -28.80 29.24 -51.17
CA PHE A 235 -27.37 28.86 -51.03
C PHE A 235 -26.51 29.16 -52.27
N VAL A 236 -27.10 29.48 -53.42
CA VAL A 236 -26.36 29.82 -54.66
C VAL A 236 -25.86 31.28 -54.65
N ILE A 237 -26.24 32.12 -53.67
CA ILE A 237 -25.94 33.56 -53.65
C ILE A 237 -24.82 33.96 -52.64
N ALA A 238 -24.30 33.07 -51.79
CA ALA A 238 -23.31 33.46 -50.77
C ALA A 238 -21.93 32.76 -50.94
N PRO A 239 -20.81 33.51 -51.06
CA PRO A 239 -19.47 32.95 -51.14
C PRO A 239 -18.94 32.71 -49.72
N TRP A 240 -18.57 31.47 -49.39
CA TRP A 240 -17.86 31.13 -48.15
C TRP A 240 -16.51 30.52 -48.53
N GLY A 241 -15.44 31.28 -48.32
CA GLY A 241 -14.07 30.78 -48.34
C GLY A 241 -13.65 30.35 -46.95
N ASP A 242 -13.09 29.14 -46.83
CA ASP A 242 -12.34 28.73 -45.64
C ASP A 242 -10.93 29.33 -45.72
N GLU A 243 -10.76 30.49 -45.11
CA GLU A 243 -9.44 31.10 -44.88
C GLU A 243 -8.86 30.58 -43.55
N ILE A 244 -7.91 29.64 -43.65
CA ILE A 244 -6.95 29.41 -42.58
C ILE A 244 -5.99 30.61 -42.59
N LEU A 245 -6.32 31.65 -41.83
CA LEU A 245 -5.40 32.78 -41.63
C LEU A 245 -4.18 32.29 -40.83
N PRO A 246 -2.94 32.52 -41.29
CA PRO A 246 -1.76 32.36 -40.46
C PRO A 246 -1.82 33.40 -39.33
N ALA A 247 -2.22 32.96 -38.14
CA ALA A 247 -2.24 33.81 -36.95
C ALA A 247 -0.81 34.26 -36.62
N ALA A 248 -0.65 35.56 -36.39
CA ALA A 248 0.59 36.17 -35.95
C ALA A 248 1.20 35.38 -34.78
N ALA A 249 2.51 35.11 -34.86
CA ALA A 249 3.24 34.44 -33.80
C ALA A 249 2.99 35.14 -32.45
N PRO A 250 2.74 34.40 -31.35
CA PRO A 250 2.65 35.02 -30.04
C PRO A 250 3.95 35.79 -29.77
N ARG A 251 3.85 37.04 -29.30
CA ARG A 251 5.02 37.87 -28.92
C ARG A 251 5.81 37.28 -27.75
N THR A 252 5.22 36.30 -27.04
CA THR A 252 5.79 35.56 -25.92
C THR A 252 6.23 34.16 -26.36
N THR A 253 7.42 33.73 -25.94
CA THR A 253 7.92 32.37 -26.21
C THR A 253 7.06 31.33 -25.51
N ALA A 254 7.05 30.08 -26.02
CA ALA A 254 6.29 28.98 -25.42
C ALA A 254 6.67 28.78 -23.94
N GLU A 255 7.96 28.80 -23.65
CA GLU A 255 8.51 28.71 -22.28
C GLU A 255 7.99 29.84 -21.37
N ALA A 256 8.02 31.10 -21.84
CA ALA A 256 7.55 32.23 -21.04
C ALA A 256 6.05 32.12 -20.74
N LEU A 257 5.25 31.61 -21.68
CA LEU A 257 3.83 31.40 -21.46
C LEU A 257 3.55 30.27 -20.46
N VAL A 258 4.28 29.15 -20.55
CA VAL A 258 4.16 28.05 -19.58
C VAL A 258 4.60 28.52 -18.19
N GLN A 259 5.71 29.24 -18.08
CA GLN A 259 6.21 29.79 -16.81
C GLN A 259 5.19 30.76 -16.19
N ALA A 260 4.65 31.71 -16.97
CA ALA A 260 3.62 32.63 -16.47
C ALA A 260 2.35 31.91 -15.99
N THR A 261 1.98 30.82 -16.66
CA THR A 261 0.84 29.98 -16.26
C THR A 261 1.12 29.23 -14.97
N LEU A 262 2.35 28.74 -14.77
CA LEU A 262 2.79 28.10 -13.53
C LEU A 262 2.84 29.09 -12.36
N ASP A 263 3.40 30.27 -12.58
CA ASP A 263 3.47 31.34 -11.58
C ASP A 263 2.05 31.79 -11.16
N GLY A 264 1.09 31.72 -12.09
CA GLY A 264 -0.32 32.01 -11.88
C GLY A 264 -1.14 30.89 -11.21
N TRP A 265 -0.58 29.69 -11.01
CA TRP A 265 -1.36 28.49 -10.65
C TRP A 265 -2.09 28.61 -9.31
N THR A 266 -1.40 29.13 -8.29
CA THR A 266 -1.91 29.33 -6.93
C THR A 266 -2.41 30.76 -6.69
N THR A 267 -2.47 31.59 -7.73
CA THR A 267 -2.92 32.98 -7.61
C THR A 267 -4.38 33.06 -7.17
N LEU A 268 -4.63 33.91 -6.17
CA LEU A 268 -5.93 34.07 -5.52
C LEU A 268 -6.66 35.31 -6.07
N PRO A 269 -8.01 35.33 -6.03
CA PRO A 269 -8.75 36.51 -6.45
C PRO A 269 -8.46 37.70 -5.52
N VAL A 270 -8.39 38.91 -6.09
CA VAL A 270 -8.26 40.15 -5.31
C VAL A 270 -9.55 40.42 -4.51
N THR A 271 -10.71 40.14 -5.12
CA THR A 271 -12.04 40.30 -4.51
C THR A 271 -12.96 39.15 -4.90
N GLY A 272 -13.89 38.78 -4.01
CA GLY A 272 -14.86 37.72 -4.24
C GLY A 272 -14.26 36.31 -4.07
N THR A 273 -15.09 35.29 -4.35
CA THR A 273 -14.68 33.88 -4.25
C THR A 273 -14.39 33.35 -5.65
N LEU A 274 -13.18 32.85 -5.89
CA LEU A 274 -12.87 32.16 -7.13
C LEU A 274 -13.38 30.72 -7.04
N HIS A 275 -14.26 30.35 -7.95
CA HIS A 275 -14.74 28.98 -8.12
C HIS A 275 -14.15 28.39 -9.40
N ARG A 276 -13.51 27.23 -9.27
CA ARG A 276 -12.97 26.44 -10.38
C ARG A 276 -13.45 25.00 -10.28
N GLN A 277 -13.86 24.45 -11.41
CA GLN A 277 -14.13 23.03 -11.56
C GLN A 277 -13.21 22.44 -12.62
N VAL A 278 -12.52 21.37 -12.25
CA VAL A 278 -11.53 20.70 -13.08
C VAL A 278 -11.92 19.24 -13.25
N TRP A 279 -11.89 18.76 -14.48
CA TRP A 279 -11.96 17.34 -14.81
C TRP A 279 -10.55 16.82 -15.05
N ALA A 280 -10.17 15.68 -14.49
CA ALA A 280 -8.88 15.07 -14.78
C ALA A 280 -8.88 13.55 -14.60
N LEU A 281 -7.96 12.91 -15.32
CA LEU A 281 -7.53 11.54 -15.04
C LEU A 281 -6.31 11.63 -14.12
N ASP A 282 -6.44 11.22 -12.86
CA ASP A 282 -5.26 11.09 -11.98
C ASP A 282 -4.56 9.77 -12.34
N PRO A 283 -3.34 9.80 -12.92
CA PRO A 283 -2.62 8.58 -13.31
C PRO A 283 -2.31 7.66 -12.12
N ARG A 284 -2.44 8.15 -10.88
CA ARG A 284 -2.30 7.37 -9.65
C ARG A 284 -3.57 6.58 -9.28
N ILE A 285 -4.67 6.68 -10.02
CA ILE A 285 -5.91 5.96 -9.69
C ILE A 285 -6.12 4.82 -10.69
N GLN A 286 -6.34 3.60 -10.18
CA GLN A 286 -6.48 2.38 -11.00
C GLN A 286 -7.66 2.42 -11.96
N THR A 287 -8.76 3.02 -11.52
CA THR A 287 -9.93 3.21 -12.35
C THR A 287 -9.60 4.35 -13.30
N ASN A 288 -9.60 4.12 -14.62
CA ASN A 288 -9.57 5.17 -15.66
C ASN A 288 -10.77 6.15 -15.57
N ASP A 289 -11.44 6.19 -14.42
CA ASP A 289 -12.55 7.03 -14.07
C ASP A 289 -12.03 8.44 -13.82
N PRO A 290 -12.63 9.45 -14.45
CA PRO A 290 -12.25 10.81 -14.19
C PRO A 290 -12.69 11.27 -12.81
N LEU A 291 -11.86 12.12 -12.24
CA LEU A 291 -12.17 12.89 -11.05
C LEU A 291 -12.56 14.31 -11.44
N ILE A 292 -13.60 14.80 -10.80
CA ILE A 292 -14.00 16.20 -10.86
C ILE A 292 -13.56 16.85 -9.55
N THR A 293 -12.69 17.86 -9.62
CA THR A 293 -12.26 18.63 -8.46
C THR A 293 -12.89 20.03 -8.50
N ASP A 294 -13.75 20.32 -7.55
CA ASP A 294 -14.33 21.63 -7.31
C ASP A 294 -13.52 22.37 -6.25
N VAL A 295 -13.14 23.61 -6.55
CA VAL A 295 -12.29 24.44 -5.70
C VAL A 295 -12.93 25.81 -5.52
N TRP A 296 -13.11 26.23 -4.27
CA TRP A 296 -13.53 27.57 -3.89
C TRP A 296 -12.43 28.24 -3.07
N LEU A 297 -11.87 29.33 -3.61
CA LEU A 297 -10.78 30.07 -3.01
C LEU A 297 -11.24 31.49 -2.68
N ASN A 298 -11.15 31.88 -1.41
CA ASN A 298 -11.29 33.28 -1.02
C ASN A 298 -9.97 34.06 -1.21
N PRO A 299 -10.01 35.40 -1.12
CA PRO A 299 -8.81 36.23 -1.20
C PRO A 299 -7.76 35.88 -0.13
N ALA A 300 -6.50 36.15 -0.46
CA ALA A 300 -5.31 35.69 0.25
C ALA A 300 -5.30 35.91 1.78
N ALA A 301 -5.87 37.02 2.24
CA ALA A 301 -5.90 37.39 3.65
C ALA A 301 -6.83 36.52 4.51
N SER A 302 -7.78 35.80 3.89
CA SER A 302 -8.82 35.08 4.64
C SER A 302 -8.40 33.68 5.09
N GLY A 303 -7.47 33.00 4.40
CA GLY A 303 -7.14 31.59 4.65
C GLY A 303 -8.28 30.57 4.39
N GLN A 304 -9.49 31.03 4.08
CA GLN A 304 -10.68 30.21 3.90
C GLN A 304 -10.70 29.59 2.50
N TYR A 305 -10.95 28.28 2.40
CA TYR A 305 -11.11 27.58 1.13
C TYR A 305 -11.91 26.29 1.29
N ARG A 306 -12.40 25.79 0.16
CA ARG A 306 -13.03 24.47 0.06
C ARG A 306 -12.50 23.75 -1.18
N VAL A 307 -12.22 22.47 -1.03
CA VAL A 307 -11.93 21.55 -2.15
C VAL A 307 -12.85 20.35 -2.01
N GLU A 308 -13.50 19.93 -3.09
CA GLU A 308 -14.23 18.67 -3.18
C GLU A 308 -13.74 17.89 -4.39
N VAL A 309 -13.62 16.58 -4.25
CA VAL A 309 -13.29 15.67 -5.34
C VAL A 309 -14.39 14.64 -5.46
N ARG A 310 -14.90 14.47 -6.68
CA ARG A 310 -15.95 13.53 -7.00
C ARG A 310 -15.50 12.53 -8.05
N ARG A 311 -15.89 11.27 -7.86
CA ARG A 311 -15.76 10.18 -8.84
C ARG A 311 -17.16 9.65 -9.13
N ASN A 312 -17.60 9.63 -10.38
CA ASN A 312 -18.94 9.16 -10.76
C ASN A 312 -20.06 9.80 -9.90
N ASN A 313 -19.93 11.11 -9.64
CA ASN A 313 -20.81 11.92 -8.79
C ASN A 313 -20.80 11.59 -7.27
N GLN A 314 -20.02 10.61 -6.82
CA GLN A 314 -19.78 10.33 -5.41
C GLN A 314 -18.66 11.21 -4.88
N LEU A 315 -18.86 11.84 -3.72
CA LEU A 315 -17.81 12.59 -3.03
C LEU A 315 -16.80 11.63 -2.44
N VAL A 316 -15.54 11.74 -2.89
CA VAL A 316 -14.48 10.81 -2.49
C VAL A 316 -13.36 11.48 -1.69
N GLU A 317 -13.23 12.80 -1.76
CA GLU A 317 -12.32 13.57 -0.93
C GLU A 317 -12.88 14.98 -0.76
N TRP A 318 -12.71 15.58 0.40
CA TRP A 318 -13.06 16.97 0.61
C TRP A 318 -12.21 17.60 1.70
N GLN A 319 -12.08 18.92 1.59
CA GLN A 319 -11.33 19.74 2.51
C GLN A 319 -12.03 21.09 2.69
N LEU A 320 -12.11 21.56 3.93
CA LEU A 320 -12.72 22.83 4.27
C LEU A 320 -11.91 23.52 5.37
N ALA A 321 -11.41 24.71 5.07
CA ALA A 321 -10.73 25.55 6.05
C ALA A 321 -11.57 26.79 6.35
N ASP A 322 -11.67 27.15 7.63
CA ASP A 322 -12.47 28.30 8.08
C ASP A 322 -11.74 29.65 7.96
N GLY A 323 -10.44 29.63 7.67
CA GLY A 323 -9.60 30.82 7.62
C GLY A 323 -9.16 31.37 8.97
N LYS A 324 -9.50 30.68 10.06
CA LYS A 324 -9.29 31.11 11.44
C LYS A 324 -8.49 30.09 12.24
N GLN A 325 -9.10 28.97 12.60
CA GLN A 325 -8.48 27.98 13.50
C GLN A 325 -8.86 26.54 13.19
N THR A 326 -9.78 26.30 12.26
CA THR A 326 -10.32 24.97 12.00
C THR A 326 -10.10 24.55 10.56
N LEU A 327 -9.51 23.37 10.39
CA LEU A 327 -9.43 22.69 9.11
C LEU A 327 -10.10 21.33 9.22
N HIS A 328 -10.99 21.04 8.29
CA HIS A 328 -11.64 19.77 8.13
C HIS A 328 -11.14 19.08 6.86
N HIS A 329 -10.95 17.76 6.93
CA HIS A 329 -10.50 16.95 5.81
C HIS A 329 -11.09 15.55 5.91
N ALA A 330 -11.59 14.99 4.82
CA ALA A 330 -11.85 13.56 4.72
C ALA A 330 -11.54 13.06 3.31
N GLY A 331 -11.17 11.80 3.17
CA GLY A 331 -10.99 11.19 1.87
C GLY A 331 -11.00 9.68 1.92
N GLU A 332 -11.50 9.06 0.85
CA GLU A 332 -11.35 7.64 0.57
C GLU A 332 -9.86 7.36 0.28
N PRO A 333 -9.20 6.48 1.04
CA PRO A 333 -7.76 6.26 0.93
C PRO A 333 -7.27 5.91 -0.48
N ASN A 334 -8.07 5.15 -1.22
CA ASN A 334 -7.74 4.68 -2.57
C ASN A 334 -7.74 5.79 -3.64
N VAL A 335 -8.33 6.94 -3.33
CA VAL A 335 -8.51 8.05 -4.29
C VAL A 335 -8.05 9.41 -3.72
N SER A 336 -7.58 9.45 -2.47
CA SER A 336 -7.00 10.64 -1.82
C SER A 336 -5.82 11.23 -2.59
N SER A 337 -5.73 12.55 -2.61
CA SER A 337 -4.63 13.28 -3.23
C SER A 337 -3.25 13.07 -2.58
N CYS A 338 -3.21 12.49 -1.37
CA CYS A 338 -2.03 12.29 -0.54
C CYS A 338 -0.82 11.73 -1.33
N PRO A 339 0.38 12.34 -1.22
CA PRO A 339 1.57 11.90 -1.94
C PRO A 339 2.17 10.59 -1.40
N TRP A 340 1.91 10.24 -0.13
CA TRP A 340 2.31 8.94 0.45
C TRP A 340 1.53 7.75 -0.11
N ARG A 341 0.44 8.00 -0.87
CA ARG A 341 -0.26 6.97 -1.64
C ARG A 341 0.51 6.67 -2.92
N THR A 342 1.54 5.84 -2.82
CA THR A 342 2.39 5.43 -3.95
C THR A 342 1.83 4.27 -4.75
N ASP A 343 0.63 3.76 -4.41
CA ASP A 343 0.00 2.57 -5.01
C ASP A 343 0.81 1.26 -4.93
N ALA A 344 2.00 1.32 -4.35
CA ALA A 344 2.86 0.20 -4.00
C ALA A 344 2.54 -0.27 -2.58
N SER A 345 2.70 -1.57 -2.32
CA SER A 345 2.67 -2.17 -0.97
C SER A 345 1.47 -1.76 -0.10
N ALA A 346 0.31 -1.51 -0.71
CA ALA A 346 -0.92 -1.09 -0.04
C ALA A 346 -0.79 0.15 0.87
N THR A 347 0.11 1.10 0.56
CA THR A 347 0.33 2.32 1.36
C THR A 347 -0.91 3.16 1.61
N PHE A 348 -1.94 3.06 0.75
CA PHE A 348 -3.25 3.68 0.99
C PHE A 348 -3.86 3.27 2.34
N ARG A 349 -3.58 2.07 2.86
CA ARG A 349 -4.12 1.59 4.14
C ARG A 349 -3.61 2.37 5.36
N MET A 350 -2.58 3.20 5.19
CA MET A 350 -2.00 4.06 6.24
C MET A 350 -2.72 5.41 6.36
N LEU A 351 -3.65 5.70 5.44
CA LEU A 351 -4.44 6.92 5.44
C LEU A 351 -5.73 6.72 6.23
N ASP A 352 -6.09 7.73 7.02
CA ASP A 352 -7.32 7.73 7.80
C ASP A 352 -8.54 7.78 6.88
N GLN A 353 -9.56 7.00 7.22
CA GLN A 353 -10.84 6.93 6.52
C GLN A 353 -11.88 7.85 7.15
N ALA A 354 -11.66 8.33 8.37
CA ALA A 354 -12.59 9.22 9.06
C ALA A 354 -12.47 10.67 8.56
N ALA A 355 -13.51 11.45 8.80
CA ALA A 355 -13.44 12.90 8.66
C ALA A 355 -12.67 13.48 9.85
N LEU A 356 -11.58 14.16 9.53
CA LEU A 356 -10.65 14.74 10.48
C LEU A 356 -10.98 16.20 10.71
N LYS A 357 -10.94 16.61 11.98
CA LYS A 357 -10.97 18.01 12.38
C LYS A 357 -9.65 18.36 13.07
N PHE A 358 -8.99 19.39 12.58
CA PHE A 358 -7.72 19.90 13.10
C PHE A 358 -7.89 21.30 13.70
N GLN A 359 -7.13 21.57 14.76
CA GLN A 359 -6.81 22.93 15.16
C GLN A 359 -5.62 23.41 14.30
N SER A 360 -5.86 24.36 13.41
CA SER A 360 -4.88 24.79 12.41
C SER A 360 -4.95 26.30 12.19
N PRO A 361 -3.87 27.06 12.48
CA PRO A 361 -3.84 28.50 12.27
C PRO A 361 -3.87 28.85 10.77
N PRO A 362 -4.22 30.11 10.39
CA PRO A 362 -4.45 30.48 8.99
C PRO A 362 -3.24 30.29 8.08
N GLU A 363 -2.02 30.39 8.61
CA GLU A 363 -0.80 30.09 7.88
C GLU A 363 -0.69 28.61 7.49
N GLN A 364 -0.94 27.70 8.42
CA GLN A 364 -0.94 26.27 8.15
C GLN A 364 -2.08 25.90 7.19
N GLN A 365 -3.27 26.51 7.34
CA GLN A 365 -4.37 26.32 6.38
C GLN A 365 -3.98 26.75 4.96
N ARG A 366 -3.27 27.88 4.79
CA ARG A 366 -2.75 28.32 3.48
C ARG A 366 -1.73 27.35 2.91
N ALA A 367 -0.80 26.85 3.73
CA ALA A 367 0.17 25.86 3.29
C ALA A 367 -0.49 24.55 2.82
N VAL A 368 -1.53 24.09 3.54
CA VAL A 368 -2.27 22.89 3.15
C VAL A 368 -3.07 23.13 1.86
N ARG A 369 -3.71 24.29 1.71
CA ARG A 369 -4.38 24.69 0.45
C ARG A 369 -3.40 24.60 -0.72
N ASP A 370 -2.24 25.25 -0.57
CA ASP A 370 -1.26 25.33 -1.65
C ASP A 370 -0.76 23.94 -2.01
N ALA A 371 -0.40 23.11 -1.02
CA ALA A 371 -0.05 21.71 -1.24
C ALA A 371 -1.16 20.94 -1.98
N ARG A 372 -2.43 21.13 -1.59
CA ARG A 372 -3.57 20.46 -2.20
C ARG A 372 -3.78 20.86 -3.66
N LEU A 373 -3.52 22.12 -4.02
CA LEU A 373 -3.63 22.62 -5.40
C LEU A 373 -2.49 22.14 -6.30
N LEU A 374 -1.39 21.64 -5.75
CA LEU A 374 -0.29 21.04 -6.53
C LEU A 374 -0.44 19.53 -6.71
N GLN A 375 -1.45 18.90 -6.08
CA GLN A 375 -1.58 17.45 -5.97
C GLN A 375 -2.95 16.94 -6.42
N GLY A 376 -3.08 15.61 -6.55
CA GLY A 376 -4.35 15.00 -6.98
C GLY A 376 -4.70 15.25 -8.43
N ALA A 377 -5.97 15.03 -8.74
CA ALA A 377 -6.57 15.34 -10.03
C ALA A 377 -6.39 16.81 -10.45
N TYR A 378 -6.56 17.76 -9.52
CA TYR A 378 -6.33 19.17 -9.79
C TYR A 378 -4.86 19.43 -10.18
N GLY A 379 -3.90 18.89 -9.42
CA GLY A 379 -2.46 19.03 -9.66
C GLY A 379 -1.93 18.33 -10.92
N THR A 380 -2.72 17.52 -11.62
CA THR A 380 -2.29 16.93 -12.91
C THR A 380 -1.95 18.00 -13.96
N GLY A 381 -2.70 19.10 -14.01
CA GLY A 381 -2.37 20.22 -14.92
C GLY A 381 -1.07 20.94 -14.52
N TYR A 382 -0.84 21.11 -13.22
CA TYR A 382 0.40 21.69 -12.68
C TYR A 382 1.63 20.87 -13.09
N ARG A 383 1.58 19.55 -12.91
CA ARG A 383 2.67 18.64 -13.33
C ARG A 383 2.93 18.68 -14.83
N ALA A 384 1.88 18.72 -15.66
CA ALA A 384 2.03 18.83 -17.11
C ALA A 384 2.74 20.13 -17.54
N LEU A 385 2.44 21.25 -16.88
CA LEU A 385 3.15 22.51 -17.12
C LEU A 385 4.62 22.44 -16.69
N GLN A 386 4.92 21.80 -15.56
CA GLN A 386 6.30 21.60 -15.10
C GLN A 386 7.11 20.73 -16.06
N GLN A 387 6.53 19.61 -16.50
CA GLN A 387 7.14 18.73 -17.48
C GLN A 387 7.39 19.47 -18.80
N ALA A 388 6.46 20.31 -19.24
CA ALA A 388 6.64 21.15 -20.43
C ALA A 388 7.84 22.09 -20.31
N LEU A 389 8.07 22.74 -19.15
CA LEU A 389 9.26 23.58 -18.94
C LEU A 389 10.57 22.79 -18.95
N SER A 390 10.54 21.53 -18.54
CA SER A 390 11.72 20.66 -18.55
C SER A 390 11.95 19.95 -19.90
N ALA A 391 11.05 20.11 -20.87
CA ALA A 391 11.12 19.40 -22.14
C ALA A 391 11.90 20.20 -23.18
N ASP A 392 12.95 19.58 -23.73
CA ASP A 392 13.81 20.18 -24.76
C ASP A 392 13.07 20.50 -26.07
N ASP A 393 11.91 19.89 -26.31
CA ASP A 393 11.13 20.01 -27.55
C ASP A 393 9.84 20.84 -27.40
N LEU A 394 9.70 21.61 -26.31
CA LEU A 394 8.56 22.49 -26.08
C LEU A 394 8.41 23.50 -27.24
N ARG A 395 7.27 23.45 -27.94
CA ARG A 395 6.99 24.32 -29.08
C ARG A 395 5.54 24.77 -29.16
N SER A 396 5.31 25.91 -29.80
CA SER A 396 3.97 26.42 -30.10
C SER A 396 3.51 25.98 -31.48
N PHE A 397 2.25 25.55 -31.58
CA PHE A 397 1.54 25.29 -32.84
C PHE A 397 0.65 26.48 -33.26
N GLY A 398 0.81 27.63 -32.61
CA GLY A 398 -0.01 28.82 -32.85
C GLY A 398 -1.23 28.91 -31.94
N THR A 399 -2.18 29.75 -32.31
CA THR A 399 -3.40 30.00 -31.54
C THR A 399 -4.63 29.45 -32.22
N ARG A 400 -5.54 28.86 -31.46
CA ARG A 400 -6.84 28.38 -31.92
C ARG A 400 -7.95 29.15 -31.21
N ARG A 401 -9.01 29.50 -31.94
CA ARG A 401 -10.23 30.06 -31.35
C ARG A 401 -11.13 28.92 -30.87
N ASP A 402 -11.50 28.92 -29.60
CA ASP A 402 -12.40 27.95 -28.97
C ASP A 402 -13.42 28.70 -28.12
N ASN A 403 -14.72 28.55 -28.40
CA ASN A 403 -15.82 29.23 -27.70
C ASN A 403 -15.55 30.74 -27.42
N GLN A 404 -15.20 31.48 -28.48
CA GLN A 404 -14.84 32.92 -28.47
C GLN A 404 -13.52 33.30 -27.79
N ARG A 405 -12.78 32.35 -27.20
CA ARG A 405 -11.45 32.58 -26.59
C ARG A 405 -10.33 32.19 -27.55
N THR A 406 -9.22 32.92 -27.48
CA THR A 406 -8.00 32.59 -28.23
C THR A 406 -7.09 31.79 -27.31
N LEU A 407 -6.81 30.52 -27.65
CA LEU A 407 -5.95 29.63 -26.87
C LEU A 407 -4.67 29.35 -27.65
N ALA A 408 -3.51 29.56 -27.03
CA ALA A 408 -2.24 29.07 -27.53
C ALA A 408 -2.18 27.54 -27.34
N VAL A 409 -1.79 26.83 -28.40
CA VAL A 409 -1.62 25.38 -28.38
C VAL A 409 -0.13 25.09 -28.35
N LEU A 410 0.36 24.56 -27.23
CA LEU A 410 1.75 24.18 -27.04
C LEU A 410 1.87 22.66 -27.00
N SER A 411 3.06 22.14 -27.31
CA SER A 411 3.32 20.70 -27.27
C SER A 411 4.73 20.38 -26.85
N TYR A 412 4.87 19.25 -26.16
CA TYR A 412 6.14 18.65 -25.78
C TYR A 412 6.01 17.12 -25.78
N THR A 413 7.13 16.42 -25.72
CA THR A 413 7.18 14.97 -25.56
C THR A 413 7.51 14.61 -24.11
N ASP A 414 6.61 13.87 -23.45
CA ASP A 414 6.91 13.26 -22.15
C ASP A 414 7.81 12.03 -22.37
N GLN A 415 9.11 12.25 -22.24
CA GLN A 415 10.16 11.23 -22.36
C GLN A 415 10.21 10.26 -21.16
N GLN A 416 9.58 10.62 -20.04
CA GLN A 416 9.56 9.76 -18.85
C GLN A 416 8.49 8.67 -18.96
N ALA A 417 7.46 8.91 -19.77
CA ALA A 417 6.48 7.89 -20.12
C ALA A 417 7.10 6.79 -20.99
N GLN A 418 6.65 5.54 -20.80
CA GLN A 418 7.02 4.42 -21.65
C GLN A 418 5.77 3.78 -22.28
N PRO A 419 5.63 3.80 -23.62
CA PRO A 419 6.45 4.58 -24.57
C PRO A 419 6.31 6.11 -24.34
N PRO A 420 7.24 6.93 -24.86
CA PRO A 420 7.13 8.39 -24.79
C PRO A 420 5.80 8.88 -25.35
N ARG A 421 5.23 9.92 -24.72
CA ARG A 421 3.87 10.41 -25.05
C ARG A 421 3.92 11.85 -25.55
N GLN A 422 3.18 12.15 -26.63
CA GLN A 422 3.03 13.53 -27.09
C GLN A 422 1.93 14.22 -26.28
N ILE A 423 2.26 15.33 -25.64
CA ILE A 423 1.32 16.12 -24.85
C ILE A 423 1.02 17.45 -25.54
N LEU A 424 -0.25 17.87 -25.48
CA LEU A 424 -0.73 19.18 -25.91
C LEU A 424 -1.25 19.97 -24.71
N LEU A 425 -0.81 21.22 -24.58
CA LEU A 425 -1.29 22.19 -23.62
C LEU A 425 -2.11 23.26 -24.34
N ARG A 426 -3.26 23.62 -23.77
CA ARG A 426 -4.09 24.73 -24.23
C ARG A 426 -4.09 25.83 -23.19
N ILE A 427 -3.44 26.94 -23.48
CA ILE A 427 -3.24 28.06 -22.53
C ILE A 427 -3.84 29.33 -23.12
N ASP A 428 -4.60 30.07 -22.33
CA ASP A 428 -5.01 31.42 -22.70
C ASP A 428 -3.84 32.39 -22.53
N PRO A 429 -3.35 33.03 -23.61
CA PRO A 429 -2.18 33.89 -23.56
C PRO A 429 -2.43 35.22 -22.85
N GLU A 430 -3.69 35.65 -22.66
CA GLU A 430 -4.03 36.88 -21.98
C GLU A 430 -4.20 36.68 -20.48
N THR A 431 -4.88 35.59 -20.08
CA THR A 431 -5.17 35.29 -18.67
C THR A 431 -4.14 34.37 -18.01
N HIS A 432 -3.24 33.77 -18.80
CA HIS A 432 -2.26 32.77 -18.37
C HIS A 432 -2.92 31.58 -17.65
N LEU A 433 -4.06 31.12 -18.17
CA LEU A 433 -4.81 30.00 -17.61
C LEU A 433 -4.68 28.76 -18.48
N LEU A 434 -4.41 27.62 -17.86
CA LEU A 434 -4.48 26.32 -18.49
C LEU A 434 -5.94 25.89 -18.65
N TYR A 435 -6.34 25.58 -19.88
CA TYR A 435 -7.68 25.11 -20.23
C TYR A 435 -7.73 23.60 -20.46
N GLY A 436 -6.65 23.00 -20.93
CA GLY A 436 -6.62 21.57 -21.21
C GLY A 436 -5.23 21.00 -21.39
N VAL A 437 -5.09 19.74 -21.00
CA VAL A 437 -3.94 18.87 -21.25
C VAL A 437 -4.46 17.64 -21.98
N GLN A 438 -3.89 17.35 -23.15
CA GLN A 438 -4.31 16.21 -23.97
C GLN A 438 -3.09 15.37 -24.34
N GLU A 439 -3.25 14.05 -24.27
CA GLU A 439 -2.32 13.09 -24.87
C GLU A 439 -2.73 12.85 -26.32
N VAL A 440 -1.77 12.91 -27.24
CA VAL A 440 -1.99 12.59 -28.66
C VAL A 440 -1.33 11.26 -28.96
N ALA A 441 -2.13 10.29 -29.37
CA ALA A 441 -1.65 9.01 -29.86
C ALA A 441 -1.83 8.92 -31.38
N LEU A 442 -0.80 8.41 -32.08
CA LEU A 442 -0.89 8.06 -33.49
C LEU A 442 -1.23 6.58 -33.59
N SER A 443 -2.44 6.26 -34.05
CA SER A 443 -2.87 4.87 -34.25
C SER A 443 -3.36 4.71 -35.69
N GLY A 444 -2.63 3.91 -36.48
CA GLY A 444 -3.02 3.59 -37.86
C GLY A 444 -3.11 4.80 -38.81
N GLY A 445 -2.30 5.84 -38.60
CA GLY A 445 -2.30 7.06 -39.41
C GLY A 445 -3.36 8.10 -39.02
N GLN A 446 -4.19 7.82 -38.01
CA GLN A 446 -5.10 8.80 -37.40
C GLN A 446 -4.55 9.27 -36.06
N SER A 447 -4.67 10.57 -35.78
CA SER A 447 -4.38 11.12 -34.46
C SER A 447 -5.62 11.04 -33.57
N THR A 448 -5.50 10.34 -32.44
CA THR A 448 -6.52 10.35 -31.39
C THR A 448 -6.01 11.19 -30.23
N ALA A 449 -6.85 12.11 -29.75
CA ALA A 449 -6.54 12.95 -28.60
C ALA A 449 -7.35 12.46 -27.38
N ARG A 450 -6.67 12.22 -26.27
CA ARG A 450 -7.28 11.85 -24.98
C ARG A 450 -7.08 12.99 -23.99
N ASP A 451 -8.16 13.51 -23.42
CA ASP A 451 -8.07 14.50 -22.35
C ASP A 451 -7.44 13.84 -21.10
N LEU A 452 -6.41 14.47 -20.54
CA LEU A 452 -5.83 14.11 -19.24
C LEU A 452 -6.30 15.07 -18.14
N TRP A 453 -6.53 16.33 -18.50
CA TRP A 453 -6.96 17.39 -17.59
C TRP A 453 -7.70 18.48 -18.37
N ARG A 454 -8.75 19.06 -17.80
CA ARG A 454 -9.53 20.14 -18.42
C ARG A 454 -10.18 21.05 -17.38
N LEU A 455 -10.10 22.36 -17.61
CA LEU A 455 -10.87 23.35 -16.87
C LEU A 455 -12.31 23.37 -17.40
N GLN A 456 -13.29 23.04 -16.56
CA GLN A 456 -14.70 22.99 -16.94
C GLN A 456 -15.43 24.30 -16.60
N VAL A 457 -15.18 24.81 -15.39
CA VAL A 457 -15.81 26.04 -14.89
C VAL A 457 -14.73 26.93 -14.31
N GLN A 458 -14.83 28.23 -14.62
CA GLN A 458 -14.14 29.27 -13.88
C GLN A 458 -15.05 30.49 -13.78
N GLU A 459 -15.34 30.89 -12.55
CA GLU A 459 -16.14 32.07 -12.26
C GLU A 459 -15.69 32.73 -10.96
N THR A 460 -15.90 34.04 -10.86
CA THR A 460 -15.77 34.75 -9.59
C THR A 460 -17.17 34.89 -9.00
N ALA A 461 -17.49 34.02 -8.05
CA ALA A 461 -18.77 34.02 -7.37
C ALA A 461 -18.86 35.22 -6.41
N LYS A 462 -20.04 35.84 -6.37
CA LYS A 462 -20.37 36.89 -5.37
C LYS A 462 -20.64 36.29 -3.98
N THR A 463 -20.94 34.99 -3.91
CA THR A 463 -21.20 34.25 -2.68
C THR A 463 -19.89 33.79 -2.04
N SER A 464 -19.85 33.70 -0.70
CA SER A 464 -18.69 33.19 0.04
C SER A 464 -18.45 31.69 -0.21
N VAL A 465 -17.27 31.19 0.18
CA VAL A 465 -16.96 29.76 0.24
C VAL A 465 -18.06 29.00 1.00
N PRO A 466 -18.62 27.90 0.44
CA PRO A 466 -19.60 27.08 1.15
C PRO A 466 -19.01 26.45 2.42
N THR A 467 -19.68 26.61 3.56
CA THR A 467 -19.19 26.18 4.89
C THR A 467 -19.84 24.92 5.42
N ASN A 468 -20.83 24.37 4.71
CA ASN A 468 -21.51 23.13 5.10
C ASN A 468 -20.55 21.94 5.02
N ILE A 469 -20.35 21.25 6.13
CA ILE A 469 -19.54 20.04 6.22
C ILE A 469 -20.27 18.89 5.51
N PRO A 470 -19.67 18.22 4.51
CA PRO A 470 -20.25 17.03 3.89
C PRO A 470 -20.46 15.89 4.91
N ARG A 471 -21.49 15.06 4.70
CA ARG A 471 -21.71 13.88 5.55
C ARG A 471 -20.60 12.84 5.30
N TRP A 472 -20.04 12.30 6.36
CA TRP A 472 -19.01 11.25 6.33
C TRP A 472 -19.25 10.22 7.43
N PRO A 473 -18.87 8.94 7.27
CA PRO A 473 -19.27 7.87 8.20
C PRO A 473 -18.77 8.04 9.63
N GLN A 474 -17.57 8.60 9.81
CA GLN A 474 -16.91 8.76 11.10
C GLN A 474 -16.25 10.13 11.19
N ASN A 475 -16.12 10.66 12.41
CA ASN A 475 -15.45 11.93 12.67
C ASN A 475 -14.44 11.74 13.81
N VAL A 476 -13.23 12.27 13.62
CA VAL A 476 -12.12 12.22 14.59
C VAL A 476 -11.53 13.62 14.74
N ILE A 477 -11.24 14.01 15.98
CA ILE A 477 -10.56 15.27 16.28
C ILE A 477 -9.07 14.96 16.47
N ARG A 478 -8.21 15.75 15.84
CA ARG A 478 -6.76 15.70 16.01
C ARG A 478 -6.23 17.08 16.33
N ASP A 479 -5.23 17.13 17.20
CA ASP A 479 -4.67 18.41 17.66
C ASP A 479 -3.88 19.11 16.55
N GLN A 480 -3.18 18.35 15.71
CA GLN A 480 -2.29 18.88 14.68
C GLN A 480 -2.29 18.06 13.38
N ILE A 481 -1.93 18.72 12.28
CA ILE A 481 -1.69 18.09 10.98
C ILE A 481 -0.25 17.58 10.97
N PHE A 482 -0.08 16.26 10.77
CA PHE A 482 1.24 15.63 10.79
C PHE A 482 2.08 15.97 9.55
N ASP A 483 1.49 15.90 8.35
CA ASP A 483 2.09 16.36 7.10
C ASP A 483 1.12 17.31 6.38
N ILE A 484 1.59 18.52 6.10
CA ILE A 484 0.84 19.56 5.37
C ILE A 484 0.35 19.06 4.01
N SER A 485 1.15 18.25 3.33
CA SER A 485 0.80 17.66 2.03
C SER A 485 -0.10 16.43 2.12
N CYS A 486 -0.32 15.88 3.32
CA CYS A 486 -1.20 14.73 3.53
C CYS A 486 -1.90 14.78 4.90
N PRO A 487 -2.96 15.59 5.05
CA PRO A 487 -3.75 15.61 6.28
C PRO A 487 -4.33 14.24 6.66
N ALA A 488 -4.52 13.34 5.68
CA ALA A 488 -4.98 11.97 5.89
C ALA A 488 -3.95 11.05 6.56
N LEU A 489 -2.64 11.38 6.52
CA LEU A 489 -1.60 10.49 7.04
C LEU A 489 -1.79 10.30 8.54
N ASN A 490 -1.97 9.05 8.96
CA ASN A 490 -2.06 8.73 10.37
C ASN A 490 -0.65 8.56 10.96
N PRO A 491 -0.24 9.41 11.94
CA PRO A 491 1.11 9.33 12.53
C PRO A 491 1.38 8.00 13.23
N GLN A 492 0.35 7.21 13.59
CA GLN A 492 0.55 5.87 14.14
C GLN A 492 1.19 4.88 13.15
N HIS A 493 1.05 5.14 11.85
CA HIS A 493 1.67 4.33 10.80
C HIS A 493 3.08 4.78 10.43
N VAL A 494 3.58 5.85 11.05
CA VAL A 494 4.91 6.41 10.78
C VAL A 494 5.84 5.98 11.90
N VAL A 495 6.89 5.24 11.51
CA VAL A 495 7.85 4.63 12.43
C VAL A 495 9.12 5.49 12.43
N SER A 496 9.75 5.71 13.60
CA SER A 496 11.02 6.43 13.64
C SER A 496 12.09 5.65 12.88
N LEU A 497 12.84 6.34 12.02
CA LEU A 497 13.95 5.74 11.30
C LEU A 497 15.01 5.18 12.27
N SER A 498 15.16 5.79 13.45
CA SER A 498 16.09 5.35 14.49
C SER A 498 15.83 3.91 14.96
N THR A 499 14.59 3.42 14.87
CA THR A 499 14.29 2.03 15.25
C THR A 499 14.87 0.98 14.32
N LEU A 500 15.14 1.34 13.06
CA LEU A 500 15.88 0.45 12.15
C LEU A 500 17.32 0.23 12.60
N VAL A 501 17.90 1.16 13.36
CA VAL A 501 19.25 0.99 13.93
C VAL A 501 19.23 -0.11 15.00
N GLY A 502 18.16 -0.15 15.81
CA GLY A 502 17.94 -1.16 16.83
C GLY A 502 17.40 -2.50 16.31
N ASP A 503 16.82 -2.51 15.11
CA ASP A 503 16.19 -3.70 14.53
C ASP A 503 17.22 -4.81 14.23
N SER A 504 16.79 -6.04 14.49
CA SER A 504 17.56 -7.25 14.14
C SER A 504 17.29 -7.72 12.71
N GLN A 505 16.22 -7.22 12.07
CA GLN A 505 15.96 -7.48 10.67
C GLN A 505 16.95 -6.72 9.78
N GLN A 506 17.33 -7.35 8.67
CA GLN A 506 18.23 -6.73 7.72
C GLN A 506 17.46 -5.76 6.81
N TRP A 507 17.64 -4.47 7.05
CA TRP A 507 17.13 -3.41 6.20
C TRP A 507 18.19 -2.97 5.21
N TYR A 508 17.78 -2.62 4.00
CA TYR A 508 18.67 -2.06 2.99
C TYR A 508 18.09 -0.76 2.47
N LEU A 509 18.83 0.33 2.69
CA LEU A 509 18.49 1.66 2.19
C LEU A 509 19.68 2.23 1.42
N PRO A 510 19.44 3.18 0.50
CA PRO A 510 20.52 3.88 -0.16
C PRO A 510 21.32 4.70 0.87
N ARG A 511 22.64 4.76 0.72
CA ARG A 511 23.54 5.48 1.66
C ARG A 511 23.22 6.97 1.81
N THR A 512 22.66 7.55 0.76
CA THR A 512 22.21 8.94 0.67
C THR A 512 20.87 8.96 -0.06
N LEU A 513 20.09 10.03 0.09
CA LEU A 513 18.88 10.19 -0.70
C LEU A 513 19.18 10.10 -2.20
N PRO A 514 18.41 9.30 -2.96
CA PRO A 514 18.50 9.28 -4.41
C PRO A 514 18.25 10.68 -5.03
N PRO A 515 18.88 11.01 -6.17
CA PRO A 515 18.66 12.30 -6.83
C PRO A 515 17.17 12.56 -7.14
N GLY A 516 16.70 13.77 -6.81
CA GLY A 516 15.32 14.19 -7.03
C GLY A 516 14.33 13.76 -5.95
N ILE A 517 14.79 13.07 -4.90
CA ILE A 517 14.03 12.82 -3.66
C ILE A 517 14.33 13.93 -2.66
N ASP A 518 13.29 14.47 -2.01
CA ASP A 518 13.40 15.53 -1.01
C ASP A 518 12.93 15.12 0.39
N ARG A 519 12.05 14.12 0.48
CA ARG A 519 11.44 13.66 1.73
C ARG A 519 11.29 12.15 1.74
N ALA A 520 11.25 11.57 2.93
CA ALA A 520 11.03 10.15 3.10
C ALA A 520 10.19 9.87 4.35
N ALA A 521 9.63 8.67 4.44
CA ALA A 521 8.97 8.17 5.63
C ALA A 521 9.19 6.66 5.72
N LEU A 522 9.36 6.16 6.93
CA LEU A 522 9.26 4.74 7.22
C LEU A 522 7.82 4.45 7.65
N LEU A 523 7.11 3.70 6.82
CA LEU A 523 5.69 3.48 6.96
C LEU A 523 5.39 2.02 7.28
N THR A 524 4.42 1.78 8.17
CA THR A 524 3.98 0.43 8.52
C THR A 524 2.48 0.24 8.31
N LEU A 525 2.08 -0.92 7.78
CA LEU A 525 0.66 -1.29 7.64
C LEU A 525 0.04 -1.71 8.98
N ASN A 526 0.86 -2.10 9.95
CA ASN A 526 0.44 -2.63 11.25
C ASN A 526 0.93 -1.70 12.37
N PRO A 527 0.23 -0.56 12.61
CA PRO A 527 0.64 0.44 13.59
C PRO A 527 0.47 -0.07 15.03
N VAL A 528 -0.41 -1.05 15.23
CA VAL A 528 -0.60 -1.75 16.50
C VAL A 528 0.24 -3.00 16.45
N VAL A 529 1.32 -3.02 17.23
CA VAL A 529 2.00 -4.28 17.59
C VAL A 529 1.08 -5.03 18.56
N THR A 530 -0.06 -5.51 18.07
CA THR A 530 -0.95 -6.42 18.82
C THR A 530 -0.30 -7.78 18.83
N TYR A 531 0.64 -7.97 19.76
CA TYR A 531 0.84 -9.10 20.67
C TYR A 531 0.67 -10.57 20.21
N ILE A 532 0.45 -10.89 18.93
CA ILE A 532 0.02 -12.25 18.53
C ILE A 532 1.07 -12.99 17.69
N ASP A 533 2.04 -12.31 17.09
CA ASP A 533 3.14 -12.99 16.39
C ASP A 533 4.47 -12.85 17.14
N TYR A 534 5.21 -13.95 17.17
CA TYR A 534 6.46 -14.22 17.92
C TYR A 534 7.65 -13.27 17.64
N THR A 535 7.44 -12.08 17.06
CA THR A 535 8.48 -11.06 16.85
C THR A 535 8.05 -9.73 17.47
N PRO A 536 8.43 -9.47 18.73
CA PRO A 536 7.84 -8.41 19.53
C PRO A 536 8.65 -7.10 19.57
N LEU A 537 9.75 -6.98 18.82
CA LEU A 537 10.64 -5.83 18.89
C LEU A 537 11.22 -5.51 17.51
N GLY A 538 11.32 -4.21 17.21
CA GLY A 538 11.77 -3.72 15.90
C GLY A 538 10.60 -3.25 15.04
N VAL A 539 10.89 -3.04 13.76
CA VAL A 539 9.92 -2.49 12.81
C VAL A 539 8.97 -3.61 12.36
N PRO A 540 7.63 -3.38 12.33
CA PRO A 540 6.69 -4.44 11.99
C PRO A 540 6.97 -5.00 10.60
N ARG A 541 6.79 -6.32 10.41
CA ARG A 541 6.91 -6.93 9.07
C ARG A 541 5.93 -6.29 8.09
N GLY A 542 6.37 -6.11 6.85
CA GLY A 542 5.61 -5.40 5.81
C GLY A 542 5.68 -3.89 5.96
N SER A 543 6.70 -3.37 6.65
CA SER A 543 7.01 -1.95 6.64
C SER A 543 7.78 -1.58 5.38
N VAL A 544 7.64 -0.34 4.95
CA VAL A 544 8.25 0.16 3.72
C VAL A 544 8.86 1.53 3.95
N ALA A 545 10.06 1.74 3.41
CA ALA A 545 10.65 3.07 3.30
C ALA A 545 10.16 3.71 2.01
N THR A 546 9.31 4.72 2.13
CA THR A 546 8.81 5.50 0.99
C THR A 546 9.57 6.80 0.91
N MET A 547 10.13 7.07 -0.28
CA MET A 547 10.89 8.26 -0.60
C MET A 547 10.13 9.03 -1.68
N LEU A 548 9.88 10.31 -1.44
CA LEU A 548 9.11 11.18 -2.31
C LEU A 548 10.01 12.30 -2.82
N GLY A 549 9.76 12.67 -4.07
CA GLY A 549 10.27 13.85 -4.72
C GLY A 549 9.14 14.57 -5.44
N ARG A 550 9.48 15.63 -6.17
CA ARG A 550 8.50 16.45 -6.90
C ARG A 550 7.67 15.66 -7.92
N ASP A 551 8.35 14.88 -8.76
CA ASP A 551 7.74 14.12 -9.88
C ASP A 551 8.11 12.63 -9.87
N ARG A 552 8.78 12.18 -8.81
CA ARG A 552 9.22 10.79 -8.68
C ARG A 552 9.04 10.31 -7.26
N TRP A 553 8.86 9.01 -7.11
CA TRP A 553 8.82 8.36 -5.81
C TRP A 553 9.45 6.98 -5.90
N LEU A 554 9.91 6.49 -4.76
CA LEU A 554 10.50 5.18 -4.59
C LEU A 554 9.95 4.56 -3.31
N THR A 555 9.71 3.27 -3.29
CA THR A 555 9.34 2.51 -2.10
C THR A 555 10.20 1.27 -2.03
N ILE A 556 10.87 1.05 -0.90
CA ILE A 556 11.72 -0.11 -0.63
C ILE A 556 11.10 -0.87 0.54
N SER A 557 10.82 -2.16 0.36
CA SER A 557 10.30 -3.01 1.44
C SER A 557 11.40 -3.51 2.38
N ASP A 558 10.98 -4.04 3.52
CA ASP A 558 11.79 -4.98 4.28
C ASP A 558 12.10 -6.26 3.47
N LEU A 559 13.03 -7.08 3.99
CA LEU A 559 13.30 -8.40 3.44
C LEU A 559 12.13 -9.34 3.76
N ASP A 560 11.42 -9.77 2.71
CA ASP A 560 10.31 -10.71 2.83
C ASP A 560 10.50 -11.95 1.97
N TRP A 561 9.98 -13.08 2.44
CA TRP A 561 10.13 -14.39 1.82
C TRP A 561 9.09 -14.57 0.72
N HIS A 562 9.51 -14.34 -0.52
CA HIS A 562 8.69 -14.61 -1.69
C HIS A 562 9.30 -15.73 -2.52
N PRO A 563 8.56 -16.82 -2.82
CA PRO A 563 9.03 -17.81 -3.77
C PRO A 563 9.30 -17.12 -5.11
N GLY A 564 10.53 -17.28 -5.61
CA GLY A 564 10.91 -16.73 -6.91
C GLY A 564 10.00 -17.26 -8.01
N ALA A 565 9.61 -16.39 -8.95
CA ALA A 565 8.87 -16.83 -10.14
C ALA A 565 9.85 -17.51 -11.10
N GLU A 566 9.59 -18.76 -11.47
CA GLU A 566 10.40 -19.48 -12.45
C GLU A 566 10.33 -18.78 -13.83
N GLY A 567 11.49 -18.58 -14.47
CA GLY A 567 11.58 -18.14 -15.87
C GLY A 567 11.72 -16.63 -16.13
N ILE A 568 11.86 -15.77 -15.12
CA ILE A 568 12.13 -14.33 -15.33
C ILE A 568 13.64 -14.09 -15.47
N ALA A 569 14.04 -13.32 -16.48
CA ALA A 569 15.44 -12.96 -16.69
C ALA A 569 15.94 -12.04 -15.56
N GLU A 570 17.05 -12.42 -14.92
CA GLU A 570 17.70 -11.65 -13.86
C GLU A 570 18.91 -10.87 -14.40
N VAL A 571 18.99 -9.59 -14.07
CA VAL A 571 20.15 -8.72 -14.35
C VAL A 571 21.07 -8.71 -13.12
N GLN A 572 22.38 -8.82 -13.34
CA GLN A 572 23.36 -8.73 -12.26
C GLN A 572 23.78 -7.27 -12.03
N ARG A 573 23.72 -6.82 -10.78
CA ARG A 573 24.13 -5.47 -10.37
C ARG A 573 24.79 -5.50 -9.00
N GLY A 574 26.12 -5.34 -8.97
CA GLY A 574 26.90 -5.39 -7.74
C GLY A 574 26.65 -6.67 -6.94
N ALA A 575 26.20 -6.53 -5.70
CA ALA A 575 25.88 -7.65 -4.80
C ALA A 575 24.49 -8.29 -5.05
N TRP A 576 23.75 -7.82 -6.06
CA TRP A 576 22.35 -8.16 -6.26
C TRP A 576 22.11 -8.91 -7.58
N SER A 577 21.24 -9.92 -7.49
CA SER A 577 20.48 -10.43 -8.63
C SER A 577 19.15 -9.67 -8.67
N VAL A 578 18.86 -9.00 -9.79
CA VAL A 578 17.70 -8.11 -9.95
C VAL A 578 16.73 -8.71 -10.96
N GLU A 579 15.56 -9.11 -10.48
CA GLU A 579 14.41 -9.47 -11.30
C GLU A 579 13.64 -8.19 -11.63
N ILE A 580 13.62 -7.81 -12.91
CA ILE A 580 12.83 -6.68 -13.38
C ILE A 580 11.43 -7.21 -13.69
N GLY A 581 10.49 -6.94 -12.79
CA GLY A 581 9.11 -7.38 -12.94
C GLY A 581 8.41 -6.65 -14.09
N ASN A 582 7.33 -7.26 -14.60
CA ASN A 582 6.41 -6.55 -15.49
C ASN A 582 5.91 -5.29 -14.78
N GLN A 583 5.92 -4.16 -15.48
CA GLN A 583 5.41 -2.89 -14.95
C GLN A 583 3.97 -3.12 -14.44
N PRO A 584 3.70 -3.03 -13.12
CA PRO A 584 2.36 -3.30 -12.60
C PRO A 584 1.34 -2.31 -13.16
N ARG A 585 1.81 -1.12 -13.56
CA ARG A 585 1.06 -0.09 -14.29
C ARG A 585 2.00 0.70 -15.20
N PRO A 586 1.49 1.36 -16.26
CA PRO A 586 2.28 2.24 -17.10
C PRO A 586 3.03 3.29 -16.26
N GLY A 587 4.36 3.36 -16.39
CA GLY A 587 5.19 4.34 -15.68
C GLY A 587 5.52 3.99 -14.22
N ILE A 588 5.18 2.77 -13.75
CA ILE A 588 5.63 2.24 -12.47
C ILE A 588 6.56 1.06 -12.72
N TRP A 589 7.77 1.14 -12.19
CA TRP A 589 8.73 0.04 -12.18
C TRP A 589 8.56 -0.82 -10.94
N SER A 590 8.84 -2.12 -11.11
CA SER A 590 8.90 -3.09 -10.03
C SER A 590 10.19 -3.88 -10.18
N LEU A 591 11.05 -3.84 -9.17
CA LEU A 591 12.27 -4.65 -9.08
C LEU A 591 12.15 -5.57 -7.87
N LYS A 592 12.59 -6.82 -8.01
CA LYS A 592 12.83 -7.71 -6.87
C LYS A 592 14.30 -8.04 -6.81
N LEU A 593 14.91 -7.80 -5.65
CA LEU A 593 16.33 -7.98 -5.44
C LEU A 593 16.56 -9.22 -4.58
N ARG A 594 17.57 -10.00 -4.95
CA ARG A 594 18.12 -11.10 -4.15
C ARG A 594 19.62 -10.93 -3.99
N PRO A 595 20.21 -11.24 -2.84
CA PRO A 595 21.65 -11.34 -2.72
C PRO A 595 22.21 -12.32 -3.76
N GLN A 596 23.28 -11.96 -4.46
CA GLN A 596 23.84 -12.76 -5.54
C GLN A 596 24.26 -14.17 -5.10
N GLN A 597 24.74 -14.30 -3.86
CA GLN A 597 25.10 -15.58 -3.24
C GLN A 597 23.92 -16.57 -3.12
N ASN A 598 22.69 -16.07 -3.20
CA ASN A 598 21.46 -16.85 -3.08
C ASN A 598 20.81 -17.12 -4.45
N ARG A 599 21.54 -16.89 -5.55
CA ARG A 599 21.02 -17.07 -6.90
C ARG A 599 20.56 -18.52 -7.13
N GLY A 600 19.39 -18.67 -7.75
CA GLY A 600 18.79 -19.98 -8.04
C GLY A 600 18.15 -20.68 -6.85
N ASN A 601 18.20 -20.09 -5.65
CA ASN A 601 17.41 -20.56 -4.51
C ASN A 601 16.07 -19.79 -4.47
N PRO A 602 14.95 -20.40 -4.90
CA PRO A 602 13.64 -19.76 -4.91
C PRO A 602 13.13 -19.44 -3.49
N SER A 603 13.70 -20.08 -2.47
CA SER A 603 13.43 -19.84 -1.05
C SER A 603 14.50 -18.90 -0.48
N SER A 604 14.69 -17.73 -1.08
CA SER A 604 15.59 -16.70 -0.54
C SER A 604 14.78 -15.44 -0.27
N PRO A 605 15.04 -14.73 0.84
CA PRO A 605 14.33 -13.49 1.13
C PRO A 605 14.64 -12.46 0.04
N THR A 606 13.65 -11.65 -0.31
CA THR A 606 13.71 -10.67 -1.40
C THR A 606 13.35 -9.28 -0.92
N ILE A 607 13.90 -8.27 -1.58
CA ILE A 607 13.56 -6.87 -1.37
C ILE A 607 12.77 -6.40 -2.57
N ALA A 608 11.56 -5.87 -2.35
CA ALA A 608 10.77 -5.27 -3.41
C ALA A 608 11.05 -3.77 -3.48
N ILE A 609 11.31 -3.28 -4.69
CA ILE A 609 11.47 -1.87 -4.98
C ILE A 609 10.43 -1.47 -6.02
N TYR A 610 9.63 -0.47 -5.67
CA TYR A 610 8.67 0.15 -6.58
C TYR A 610 9.05 1.59 -6.80
N GLY A 611 8.89 2.10 -8.02
CA GLY A 611 9.15 3.51 -8.28
C GLY A 611 8.45 4.04 -9.51
N SER A 612 8.15 5.33 -9.51
CA SER A 612 7.62 6.06 -10.66
C SER A 612 8.40 7.35 -10.88
N GLY A 613 8.43 7.84 -12.12
CA GLY A 613 9.26 9.01 -12.50
C GLY A 613 10.75 8.69 -12.62
N TRP A 614 11.10 7.41 -12.79
CA TRP A 614 12.47 6.92 -12.95
C TRP A 614 12.65 6.18 -14.27
N THR A 615 13.83 6.31 -14.86
CA THR A 615 14.30 5.38 -15.89
C THR A 615 14.78 4.08 -15.26
N GLN A 616 14.81 3.00 -16.05
CA GLN A 616 15.36 1.72 -15.60
C GLN A 616 16.80 1.87 -15.08
N GLU A 617 17.66 2.62 -15.78
CA GLU A 617 19.05 2.78 -15.37
C GLU A 617 19.23 3.66 -14.13
N GLU A 618 18.37 4.65 -13.90
CA GLU A 618 18.39 5.38 -12.62
C GLU A 618 17.99 4.47 -11.45
N LEU A 619 16.97 3.62 -11.61
CA LEU A 619 16.60 2.67 -10.55
C LEU A 619 17.70 1.64 -10.30
N LEU A 620 18.35 1.12 -11.34
CA LEU A 620 19.47 0.20 -11.15
C LEU A 620 20.67 0.88 -10.47
N ARG A 621 20.89 2.18 -10.70
CA ARG A 621 21.86 2.97 -9.91
C ARG A 621 21.47 3.09 -8.43
N VAL A 622 20.17 3.21 -8.13
CA VAL A 622 19.69 3.14 -6.74
C VAL A 622 19.99 1.76 -6.14
N VAL A 623 19.74 0.68 -6.88
CA VAL A 623 20.08 -0.69 -6.45
C VAL A 623 21.57 -0.84 -6.12
N ASP A 624 22.46 -0.29 -6.95
CA ASP A 624 23.91 -0.33 -6.72
C ASP A 624 24.33 0.39 -5.42
N SER A 625 23.55 1.38 -4.99
CA SER A 625 23.80 2.18 -3.78
C SER A 625 23.22 1.59 -2.48
N LEU A 626 22.41 0.54 -2.57
CA LEU A 626 21.81 -0.08 -1.41
C LEU A 626 22.87 -0.73 -0.54
N SER A 627 22.80 -0.46 0.76
CA SER A 627 23.62 -1.12 1.76
C SER A 627 22.81 -1.45 3.00
N PHE A 628 23.31 -2.41 3.77
CA PHE A 628 22.73 -2.76 5.06
C PHE A 628 22.61 -1.51 5.93
N PHE A 629 21.43 -1.30 6.51
CA PHE A 629 21.12 -0.13 7.31
C PHE A 629 21.94 -0.13 8.61
N ASP A 630 22.79 0.88 8.76
CA ASP A 630 23.69 1.04 9.88
C ASP A 630 23.57 2.45 10.49
N PRO A 631 24.23 2.73 11.63
CA PRO A 631 24.18 4.05 12.24
C PRO A 631 24.63 5.20 11.33
N GLN A 632 25.53 4.97 10.37
CA GLN A 632 25.99 6.02 9.46
C GLN A 632 24.93 6.36 8.42
N ILE A 633 24.23 5.35 7.90
CA ILE A 633 23.09 5.54 6.99
C ILE A 633 21.92 6.21 7.72
N TRP A 634 21.67 5.83 8.98
CA TRP A 634 20.68 6.54 9.79
C TRP A 634 21.02 8.03 9.88
N LEU A 635 22.24 8.36 10.32
CA LEU A 635 22.67 9.76 10.48
C LEU A 635 22.68 10.55 9.17
N SER A 636 22.85 9.91 8.01
CA SER A 636 22.81 10.57 6.70
C SER A 636 21.38 10.81 6.19
N LEU A 637 20.42 10.01 6.62
CA LEU A 637 19.02 10.05 6.14
C LEU A 637 18.05 10.67 7.15
N ASP A 638 18.39 10.75 8.44
CA ASP A 638 17.48 11.11 9.54
C ASP A 638 16.72 12.41 9.28
N THR A 639 17.40 13.44 8.77
CA THR A 639 16.78 14.75 8.49
C THR A 639 15.77 14.74 7.34
N ALA A 640 15.82 13.73 6.47
CA ALA A 640 14.91 13.61 5.33
C ALA A 640 13.67 12.79 5.67
N PHE A 641 13.76 11.92 6.67
CA PHE A 641 12.63 11.10 7.10
C PHE A 641 11.71 11.90 8.02
N ILE A 642 10.43 11.98 7.65
CA ILE A 642 9.42 12.51 8.57
C ILE A 642 9.19 11.49 9.68
N ASP A 643 9.22 11.97 10.92
CA ASP A 643 9.09 11.15 12.12
C ASP A 643 7.93 11.67 12.97
N ALA A 644 7.04 10.76 13.38
CA ALA A 644 5.94 11.06 14.28
C ALA A 644 6.41 11.26 15.73
N ARG A 645 7.57 10.72 16.09
CA ARG A 645 8.16 10.76 17.43
C ARG A 645 9.67 10.95 17.33
N PRO A 646 10.15 12.09 16.79
CA PRO A 646 11.57 12.34 16.65
C PRO A 646 12.26 12.31 18.01
N LEU A 647 13.51 11.81 18.03
CA LEU A 647 14.32 11.85 19.24
C LEU A 647 14.52 13.31 19.69
N PRO A 648 14.39 13.62 20.99
CA PRO A 648 14.74 14.94 21.49
C PRO A 648 16.17 15.30 21.09
N GLN A 649 16.41 16.55 20.68
CA GLN A 649 17.72 16.99 20.18
C GLN A 649 18.91 16.58 21.09
N PRO A 650 18.84 16.71 22.43
CA PRO A 650 19.93 16.28 23.31
C PRO A 650 20.20 14.76 23.26
N VAL A 651 19.15 13.95 23.07
CA VAL A 651 19.25 12.49 22.94
C VAL A 651 19.91 12.16 21.60
N HIS A 652 19.40 12.73 20.51
CA HIS A 652 19.94 12.54 19.16
C HIS A 652 21.43 12.90 19.11
N ASP A 653 21.82 14.07 19.62
CA ASP A 653 23.21 14.53 19.61
C ASP A 653 24.13 13.69 20.48
N SER A 654 23.62 13.13 21.59
CA SER A 654 24.38 12.23 22.45
C SER A 654 24.62 10.88 21.78
N ILE A 655 23.60 10.32 21.12
CA ILE A 655 23.73 9.07 20.35
C ILE A 655 24.66 9.26 19.15
N LYS A 656 24.54 10.36 18.41
CA LYS A 656 25.44 10.69 17.30
C LYS A 656 26.90 10.75 17.75
N ARG A 657 27.18 11.40 18.88
CA ARG A 657 28.53 11.45 19.47
C ARG A 657 29.00 10.07 19.96
N ALA A 658 28.12 9.29 20.57
CA ALA A 658 28.44 7.91 20.96
C ALA A 658 28.84 7.07 19.74
N PHE A 659 28.09 7.12 18.63
CA PHE A 659 28.47 6.42 17.40
C PHE A 659 29.79 6.92 16.80
N ALA A 660 30.06 8.23 16.83
CA ALA A 660 31.34 8.77 16.38
C ALA A 660 32.52 8.21 17.18
N THR A 661 32.37 7.99 18.49
CA THR A 661 33.44 7.40 19.33
C THR A 661 33.71 5.93 19.01
N LEU A 662 32.74 5.24 18.41
CA LEU A 662 32.79 3.82 18.08
C LEU A 662 33.25 3.56 16.65
N GLN A 663 33.39 4.61 15.83
CA GLN A 663 33.80 4.48 14.44
C GLN A 663 35.26 4.00 14.36
N PRO A 664 35.54 2.86 13.70
CA PRO A 664 36.89 2.33 13.59
C PRO A 664 37.72 3.17 12.62
N ALA A 665 39.02 3.31 12.90
CA ALA A 665 39.95 3.77 11.89
C ALA A 665 40.07 2.72 10.76
N PRO A 666 40.30 3.13 9.49
CA PRO A 666 40.52 2.19 8.41
C PRO A 666 41.70 1.26 8.73
N ASN A 667 41.52 -0.04 8.52
CA ASN A 667 42.56 -1.06 8.74
C ASN A 667 42.98 -1.27 10.21
N ALA A 668 42.21 -0.74 11.17
CA ALA A 668 42.47 -0.94 12.59
C ALA A 668 42.01 -2.31 13.09
N THR A 669 42.69 -2.82 14.12
CA THR A 669 42.18 -3.89 14.96
C THR A 669 41.62 -3.29 16.24
N ILE A 670 40.38 -3.59 16.58
CA ILE A 670 39.75 -3.14 17.83
C ILE A 670 39.64 -4.32 18.78
N TYR A 671 40.17 -4.13 19.99
CA TYR A 671 39.91 -5.01 21.13
C TYR A 671 38.82 -4.39 22.00
N SER A 672 37.87 -5.21 22.45
CA SER A 672 36.89 -4.83 23.46
C SER A 672 36.62 -5.95 24.46
N GLU A 673 36.40 -5.58 25.71
CA GLU A 673 36.00 -6.47 26.78
C GLU A 673 34.73 -5.96 27.45
N THR A 674 33.73 -6.82 27.57
CA THR A 674 32.51 -6.53 28.31
C THR A 674 32.24 -7.57 29.37
N LYS A 675 31.64 -7.12 30.47
CA LYS A 675 31.10 -7.99 31.52
C LYS A 675 29.59 -7.81 31.57
N THR A 676 28.85 -8.89 31.35
CA THR A 676 27.39 -8.94 31.44
C THR A 676 26.99 -9.70 32.69
N GLU A 677 26.17 -9.09 33.53
CA GLU A 677 25.52 -9.72 34.69
C GLU A 677 24.04 -9.95 34.36
N LEU A 678 23.54 -11.15 34.60
CA LEU A 678 22.18 -11.59 34.29
C LEU A 678 21.47 -12.07 35.54
N ARG A 679 20.18 -11.74 35.66
CA ARG A 679 19.30 -12.36 36.65
C ARG A 679 19.11 -13.83 36.31
N THR A 680 19.38 -14.71 37.26
CA THR A 680 19.18 -16.16 37.11
C THR A 680 18.04 -16.66 38.00
N ASN A 681 17.60 -17.89 37.77
CA ASN A 681 16.57 -18.51 38.60
C ASN A 681 17.08 -18.61 40.06
N PRO A 682 16.40 -18.00 41.05
CA PRO A 682 16.82 -18.05 42.45
C PRO A 682 16.71 -19.47 43.05
N LYS A 683 15.99 -20.39 42.40
CA LYS A 683 15.87 -21.80 42.78
C LYS A 683 16.18 -22.68 41.56
N PRO A 684 17.47 -22.84 41.20
CA PRO A 684 17.85 -23.68 40.08
C PRO A 684 17.34 -25.11 40.30
N GLN A 685 16.76 -25.73 39.27
CA GLN A 685 16.34 -27.12 39.37
C GLN A 685 17.57 -28.02 39.34
N ALA A 686 17.95 -28.54 40.51
CA ALA A 686 18.91 -29.63 40.61
C ALA A 686 18.28 -30.90 40.01
N LEU A 687 18.54 -31.15 38.73
CA LEU A 687 18.20 -32.41 38.10
C LEU A 687 19.31 -33.40 38.47
N ASN A 688 18.96 -34.49 39.15
CA ASN A 688 19.87 -35.58 39.50
C ASN A 688 20.16 -36.48 38.29
N ASP A 689 20.47 -35.88 37.15
CA ASP A 689 20.82 -36.57 35.91
C ASP A 689 22.29 -36.23 35.58
N PRO A 690 23.20 -37.22 35.54
CA PRO A 690 24.62 -37.00 35.24
C PRO A 690 24.87 -36.45 33.82
N TYR A 691 23.88 -36.49 32.93
CA TYR A 691 23.95 -35.87 31.60
C TYR A 691 23.38 -34.46 31.56
N THR A 692 22.87 -33.94 32.68
CA THR A 692 22.41 -32.55 32.77
C THR A 692 23.61 -31.61 32.85
N LEU A 693 23.65 -30.65 31.91
CA LEU A 693 24.63 -29.57 31.93
C LEU A 693 24.52 -28.75 33.23
N PRO A 694 25.65 -28.36 33.85
CA PRO A 694 25.66 -27.46 34.99
C PRO A 694 24.85 -26.18 34.75
N ASP A 695 24.11 -25.70 35.76
CA ASP A 695 23.31 -24.48 35.63
C ASP A 695 24.16 -23.24 35.28
N ALA A 696 25.42 -23.19 35.73
CA ALA A 696 26.34 -22.13 35.34
C ALA A 696 26.63 -22.10 33.82
N LEU A 697 26.53 -23.24 33.12
CA LEU A 697 26.65 -23.32 31.66
C LEU A 697 25.29 -23.10 30.98
N ARG A 698 24.19 -23.56 31.59
CA ARG A 698 22.84 -23.44 31.05
C ARG A 698 22.19 -22.09 31.27
N SER A 699 22.61 -21.31 32.26
CA SER A 699 22.05 -20.04 32.71
C SER A 699 23.08 -19.26 33.53
N PRO A 700 24.18 -18.80 32.89
CA PRO A 700 25.25 -18.08 33.57
C PRO A 700 24.74 -16.74 34.14
N SER A 701 25.07 -16.47 35.40
CA SER A 701 24.80 -15.16 36.03
C SER A 701 25.80 -14.09 35.61
N VAL A 702 26.98 -14.48 35.12
CA VAL A 702 28.04 -13.58 34.64
C VAL A 702 28.66 -14.15 33.37
N VAL A 703 28.77 -13.31 32.34
CA VAL A 703 29.46 -13.61 31.08
C VAL A 703 30.46 -12.49 30.77
N VAL A 704 31.71 -12.86 30.51
CA VAL A 704 32.75 -11.95 30.04
C VAL A 704 32.96 -12.19 28.54
N ARG A 705 32.74 -11.17 27.71
CA ARG A 705 32.98 -11.24 26.27
C ARG A 705 34.24 -10.46 25.93
N LYS A 706 35.20 -11.13 25.30
CA LYS A 706 36.39 -10.52 24.69
C LYS A 706 36.26 -10.60 23.18
N GLN A 707 36.41 -9.46 22.51
CA GLN A 707 36.24 -9.37 21.08
C GLN A 707 37.44 -8.68 20.45
N TRP A 708 37.92 -9.26 19.35
CA TRP A 708 38.88 -8.68 18.43
C TRP A 708 38.21 -8.54 17.07
N GLN A 709 38.21 -7.33 16.51
CA GLN A 709 37.68 -7.06 15.16
C GLN A 709 38.74 -6.36 14.33
N MET A 710 39.16 -7.00 13.24
CA MET A 710 40.06 -6.40 12.27
C MET A 710 39.22 -5.83 11.13
N TYR A 711 39.37 -4.53 10.91
CA TYR A 711 38.67 -3.81 9.86
C TYR A 711 39.51 -3.77 8.59
N GLU A 712 38.86 -3.80 7.42
CA GLU A 712 39.44 -3.42 6.12
C GLU A 712 38.44 -2.47 5.45
N ASN A 713 38.88 -1.27 5.07
CA ASN A 713 37.98 -0.25 4.50
C ASN A 713 36.69 0.00 5.32
N ALA A 714 36.82 0.02 6.66
CA ALA A 714 35.73 0.19 7.63
C ALA A 714 34.68 -0.94 7.67
N GLN A 715 34.96 -2.10 7.08
CA GLN A 715 34.17 -3.33 7.22
C GLN A 715 34.95 -4.35 8.05
N VAL A 716 34.27 -5.18 8.85
CA VAL A 716 34.94 -6.24 9.62
C VAL A 716 35.39 -7.34 8.64
N ALA A 717 36.70 -7.46 8.45
CA ALA A 717 37.29 -8.48 7.59
C ALA A 717 37.55 -9.78 8.34
N ARG A 718 37.95 -9.68 9.61
CA ARG A 718 38.21 -10.81 10.51
C ARG A 718 37.73 -10.48 11.89
N PHE A 719 37.30 -11.50 12.63
CA PHE A 719 36.91 -11.31 14.01
C PHE A 719 37.17 -12.55 14.86
N ARG A 720 37.24 -12.34 16.17
CA ARG A 720 37.26 -13.37 17.20
C ARG A 720 36.48 -12.86 18.40
N ASP A 721 35.48 -13.62 18.80
CA ASP A 721 34.60 -13.35 19.93
C ASP A 721 34.65 -14.53 20.89
N GLU A 722 35.18 -14.30 22.09
CA GLU A 722 35.27 -15.26 23.18
C GLU A 722 34.31 -14.90 24.29
N TYR A 723 33.53 -15.88 24.74
CA TYR A 723 32.61 -15.75 25.85
C TYR A 723 33.08 -16.67 26.98
N ALA A 724 33.44 -16.10 28.12
CA ALA A 724 33.83 -16.83 29.31
C ALA A 724 32.80 -16.68 30.43
N LEU A 725 32.68 -17.68 31.29
CA LEU A 725 31.90 -17.60 32.53
C LEU A 725 32.63 -16.76 33.58
N GLY A 726 31.94 -16.45 34.68
CA GLY A 726 32.53 -15.69 35.79
C GLY A 726 33.78 -16.32 36.45
N ASP A 727 34.00 -17.62 36.26
CA ASP A 727 35.20 -18.34 36.71
C ASP A 727 36.33 -18.38 35.66
N GLY A 728 36.12 -17.76 34.50
CA GLY A 728 37.07 -17.71 33.38
C GLY A 728 37.02 -18.92 32.44
N SER A 729 36.15 -19.90 32.69
CA SER A 729 35.96 -21.04 31.77
C SER A 729 35.32 -20.60 30.45
N LEU A 730 35.77 -21.17 29.33
CA LEU A 730 35.23 -20.85 28.00
C LEU A 730 33.81 -21.41 27.85
N ASN A 731 32.85 -20.53 27.57
CA ASN A 731 31.46 -20.87 27.31
C ASN A 731 31.15 -20.93 25.81
N ALA A 732 31.66 -19.98 25.03
CA ALA A 732 31.50 -19.98 23.58
C ALA A 732 32.64 -19.25 22.87
N LEU A 733 32.89 -19.60 21.61
CA LEU A 733 33.85 -18.92 20.73
C LEU A 733 33.25 -18.80 19.33
N ILE A 734 33.31 -17.62 18.73
CA ILE A 734 33.05 -17.43 17.30
C ILE A 734 34.25 -16.71 16.70
N ALA A 735 34.85 -17.27 15.67
CA ALA A 735 35.95 -16.62 14.97
C ALA A 735 35.81 -16.77 13.46
N SER A 736 36.22 -15.74 12.72
CA SER A 736 36.40 -15.83 11.27
C SER A 736 37.69 -15.14 10.84
N ASP A 737 38.42 -15.80 9.94
CA ASP A 737 39.63 -15.26 9.31
C ASP A 737 39.35 -14.59 7.95
N GLY A 738 38.07 -14.43 7.59
CA GLY A 738 37.61 -13.91 6.31
C GLY A 738 37.39 -14.98 5.24
N SER A 739 37.92 -16.19 5.42
CA SER A 739 37.74 -17.33 4.51
C SER A 739 36.92 -18.45 5.14
N GLN A 740 37.19 -18.75 6.41
CA GLN A 740 36.50 -19.75 7.21
C GLN A 740 35.97 -19.13 8.49
N PHE A 741 35.00 -19.81 9.08
CA PHE A 741 34.58 -19.56 10.44
C PHE A 741 34.76 -20.79 11.32
N LYS A 742 34.87 -20.54 12.62
CA LYS A 742 34.82 -21.54 13.69
C LYS A 742 33.84 -21.05 14.74
N MET A 743 32.98 -21.94 15.20
CA MET A 743 31.98 -21.66 16.23
C MET A 743 31.94 -22.80 17.23
N TYR A 744 32.18 -22.51 18.50
CA TYR A 744 32.12 -23.46 19.61
C TYR A 744 31.05 -23.03 20.60
N ASN A 745 30.24 -23.99 21.03
CA ASN A 745 29.20 -23.81 22.05
C ASN A 745 29.37 -24.87 23.15
N ALA A 746 29.72 -24.45 24.38
CA ALA A 746 29.96 -25.37 25.49
C ALA A 746 28.71 -26.19 25.87
N PRO A 747 27.50 -25.61 25.98
CA PRO A 747 26.25 -26.37 26.13
C PRO A 747 26.04 -27.50 25.11
N GLU A 748 26.45 -27.32 23.85
CA GLU A 748 26.30 -28.37 22.82
C GLU A 748 27.50 -29.33 22.77
N GLY A 749 28.64 -28.93 23.35
CA GLY A 749 29.90 -29.67 23.24
C GLY A 749 30.39 -29.80 21.79
N ARG A 750 29.93 -28.93 20.87
CA ARG A 750 30.19 -29.03 19.43
C ARG A 750 31.01 -27.86 18.92
N LEU A 751 31.91 -28.18 18.00
CA LEU A 751 32.64 -27.23 17.18
C LEU A 751 32.09 -27.30 15.75
N TYR A 752 31.66 -26.17 15.23
CA TYR A 752 31.22 -25.97 13.87
C TYR A 752 32.28 -25.19 13.09
N SER A 753 32.48 -25.52 11.82
CA SER A 753 33.33 -24.77 10.92
C SER A 753 32.78 -24.80 9.51
N GLY A 754 32.98 -23.73 8.76
CA GLY A 754 32.53 -23.62 7.37
C GLY A 754 33.12 -22.40 6.67
N ALA A 755 32.66 -22.13 5.45
CA ALA A 755 33.05 -20.93 4.71
C ALA A 755 32.46 -19.68 5.39
N ALA A 756 33.26 -18.63 5.52
CA ALA A 756 32.84 -17.38 6.17
C ALA A 756 31.60 -16.75 5.53
N THR A 757 31.40 -16.95 4.22
CA THR A 757 30.25 -16.48 3.45
C THR A 757 28.90 -17.07 3.90
N ILE A 758 28.91 -18.20 4.63
CA ILE A 758 27.70 -18.89 5.10
C ILE A 758 27.20 -18.30 6.42
N LEU A 759 28.02 -17.54 7.15
CA LEU A 759 27.60 -16.85 8.37
C LEU A 759 27.06 -15.45 8.02
N PRO A 760 25.74 -15.20 8.13
CA PRO A 760 25.18 -13.86 7.91
C PRO A 760 25.39 -12.91 9.11
N LEU A 761 26.25 -13.26 10.08
CA LEU A 761 26.46 -12.47 11.29
C LEU A 761 27.53 -11.40 11.05
N GLN A 762 27.10 -10.17 10.73
CA GLN A 762 27.97 -9.01 10.92
C GLN A 762 28.19 -8.80 12.43
N GLN A 763 29.37 -9.18 12.93
CA GLN A 763 29.74 -8.91 14.31
C GLN A 763 29.90 -7.41 14.53
N GLN A 764 29.35 -6.91 15.64
CA GLN A 764 29.40 -5.49 15.99
C GLN A 764 30.19 -5.29 17.27
N GLN A 765 30.76 -4.08 17.43
CA GLN A 765 31.38 -3.68 18.68
C GLN A 765 30.33 -3.65 19.80
N PRO A 766 30.63 -4.08 21.03
CA PRO A 766 29.65 -4.10 22.11
C PRO A 766 29.06 -2.72 22.44
N GLY A 767 29.85 -1.65 22.27
CA GLY A 767 29.34 -0.28 22.41
C GLY A 767 28.25 0.07 21.40
N ILE A 768 28.34 -0.44 20.16
CA ILE A 768 27.28 -0.27 19.15
C ILE A 768 26.04 -1.06 19.58
N GLU A 769 26.21 -2.30 20.05
CA GLU A 769 25.11 -3.14 20.53
C GLU A 769 24.34 -2.49 21.69
N MET A 770 25.05 -1.85 22.64
CA MET A 770 24.43 -1.10 23.75
C MET A 770 23.56 0.06 23.27
N VAL A 771 24.05 0.84 22.30
CA VAL A 771 23.28 1.97 21.73
C VAL A 771 22.08 1.45 20.94
N ARG A 772 22.26 0.41 20.13
CA ARG A 772 21.18 -0.24 19.38
C ARG A 772 20.08 -0.79 20.28
N ALA A 773 20.46 -1.40 21.40
CA ALA A 773 19.51 -1.95 22.37
C ALA A 773 18.57 -0.88 22.95
N LEU A 774 19.05 0.36 23.10
CA LEU A 774 18.21 1.51 23.50
C LEU A 774 17.26 1.96 22.38
N LEU A 775 17.68 1.87 21.12
CA LEU A 775 16.91 2.34 19.95
C LEU A 775 15.89 1.33 19.41
N ARG A 776 15.73 0.15 20.01
CA ARG A 776 14.84 -0.92 19.52
C ARG A 776 13.35 -0.56 19.50
N THR A 777 12.94 0.48 20.22
CA THR A 777 11.54 0.87 20.38
C THR A 777 11.36 2.36 20.11
N ASN A 778 10.13 2.75 19.75
CA ASN A 778 9.72 4.14 19.54
C ASN A 778 9.29 4.83 20.86
N ASP A 779 9.63 4.28 22.02
CA ASP A 779 9.28 4.88 23.30
C ASP A 779 10.19 6.09 23.59
N PRO A 780 9.67 7.15 24.24
CA PRO A 780 10.45 8.35 24.55
C PRO A 780 11.71 8.02 25.36
N ILE A 781 12.81 8.71 25.02
CA ILE A 781 14.08 8.60 25.73
C ILE A 781 14.30 9.88 26.53
N ALA A 782 14.44 9.74 27.84
CA ALA A 782 14.85 10.82 28.73
C ALA A 782 16.38 10.94 28.74
N PHE A 783 16.87 12.18 28.75
CA PHE A 783 18.29 12.50 28.90
C PHE A 783 18.51 13.19 30.24
N SER A 784 19.46 12.69 31.03
CA SER A 784 19.77 13.24 32.35
C SER A 784 21.26 13.14 32.65
N GLU A 785 21.75 14.02 33.51
CA GLU A 785 23.10 13.95 34.07
C GLU A 785 23.07 13.18 35.39
N GLN A 786 24.02 12.27 35.57
CA GLN A 786 24.28 11.60 36.85
C GLN A 786 25.78 11.66 37.16
N ASP A 787 26.17 11.33 38.39
CA ASP A 787 27.56 11.41 38.85
C ASP A 787 28.54 10.64 37.95
N ASP A 788 28.10 9.51 37.38
CA ASP A 788 28.90 8.61 36.55
C ASP A 788 28.91 8.94 35.04
N GLY A 789 28.17 9.97 34.61
CA GLY A 789 28.09 10.39 33.20
C GLY A 789 26.69 10.81 32.74
N TRP A 790 26.50 10.79 31.42
CA TRP A 790 25.18 11.05 30.82
C TRP A 790 24.35 9.76 30.79
N VAL A 791 23.08 9.86 31.14
CA VAL A 791 22.15 8.72 31.17
C VAL A 791 21.01 8.96 30.21
N LEU A 792 20.88 8.04 29.25
CA LEU A 792 19.73 7.92 28.38
C LEU A 792 18.83 6.81 28.90
N GLN A 793 17.60 7.14 29.28
CA GLN A 793 16.65 6.21 29.89
C GLN A 793 15.40 6.08 29.02
N GLN A 794 15.00 4.85 28.72
CA GLN A 794 13.75 4.53 28.03
C GLN A 794 12.92 3.59 28.91
N ALA A 795 11.65 3.91 29.12
CA ALA A 795 10.71 3.08 29.87
C ALA A 795 9.62 2.58 28.93
N SER A 796 9.27 1.30 29.06
CA SER A 796 8.36 0.64 28.14
C SER A 796 7.42 -0.32 28.87
N ALA A 797 6.11 -0.22 28.62
CA ALA A 797 5.07 -1.03 29.27
C ALA A 797 4.96 -2.50 28.76
N TYR A 798 6.06 -3.11 28.34
CA TYR A 798 6.08 -4.45 27.72
C TYR A 798 5.89 -5.60 28.73
N ARG A 799 5.19 -6.67 28.30
CA ARG A 799 5.15 -7.96 29.01
C ARG A 799 6.37 -8.81 28.66
N PHE A 800 6.93 -9.52 29.64
CA PHE A 800 8.20 -10.26 29.60
C PHE A 800 8.37 -11.40 28.57
N VAL A 801 7.30 -11.82 27.87
CA VAL A 801 7.29 -13.03 27.00
C VAL A 801 8.22 -12.89 25.77
N THR A 802 8.80 -11.71 25.59
CA THR A 802 9.39 -11.20 24.36
C THR A 802 10.90 -10.90 24.45
N MET A 803 11.46 -10.97 25.67
CA MET A 803 12.85 -10.63 25.98
C MET A 803 13.89 -11.61 25.43
N SER A 804 13.52 -12.85 25.09
CA SER A 804 14.48 -13.84 24.58
C SER A 804 15.10 -13.47 23.23
N PHE A 805 14.39 -12.70 22.40
CA PHE A 805 14.90 -12.15 21.15
C PHE A 805 15.64 -10.81 21.32
N GLU A 806 15.55 -10.15 22.49
CA GLU A 806 16.31 -8.91 22.78
C GLU A 806 17.81 -9.17 22.86
N PHE A 807 18.18 -10.31 23.45
CA PHE A 807 19.56 -10.65 23.78
C PHE A 807 20.23 -11.53 22.72
N SER A 808 19.53 -11.93 21.66
CA SER A 808 20.06 -12.84 20.62
C SER A 808 21.01 -12.20 19.61
N GLY A 809 21.33 -10.90 19.76
CA GLY A 809 22.11 -10.11 18.80
C GLY A 809 23.55 -10.60 18.54
N SER A 810 24.08 -11.46 19.40
CA SER A 810 25.40 -12.09 19.21
C SER A 810 25.41 -13.53 19.75
N GLY A 811 24.50 -14.38 19.26
CA GLY A 811 24.64 -15.85 19.25
C GLY A 811 24.66 -16.63 20.58
N TYR A 812 24.94 -16.02 21.74
CA TYR A 812 25.23 -16.74 22.98
C TYR A 812 24.81 -16.06 24.28
N GLN A 813 24.19 -14.88 24.23
CA GLN A 813 23.62 -14.26 25.44
C GLN A 813 22.24 -14.86 25.72
N GLN A 814 22.10 -15.41 26.92
CA GLN A 814 20.84 -15.98 27.38
C GLN A 814 19.92 -14.90 27.93
N ALA A 815 18.61 -15.14 27.81
CA ALA A 815 17.61 -14.27 28.40
C ALA A 815 17.70 -14.32 29.93
N PRO A 816 17.53 -13.18 30.63
CA PRO A 816 17.46 -13.16 32.08
C PRO A 816 16.20 -13.89 32.58
N TRP A 817 16.27 -14.40 33.80
CA TRP A 817 15.15 -15.04 34.48
C TRP A 817 14.08 -14.00 34.88
N THR A 818 12.98 -14.00 34.13
CA THR A 818 11.82 -13.13 34.36
C THR A 818 10.64 -13.76 35.13
N PRO A 819 10.50 -15.09 35.30
CA PRO A 819 9.39 -15.63 36.08
C PRO A 819 9.35 -15.12 37.53
N GLY A 820 8.14 -14.80 37.99
CA GLY A 820 7.88 -14.24 39.32
C GLY A 820 7.90 -12.71 39.39
N LEU A 821 8.13 -12.03 38.27
CA LEU A 821 7.93 -10.58 38.16
C LEU A 821 6.44 -10.30 37.84
N GLY A 822 5.83 -9.37 38.57
CA GLY A 822 4.44 -8.95 38.40
C GLY A 822 4.23 -8.01 37.21
N ASP A 823 3.10 -7.31 37.18
CA ASP A 823 2.87 -6.24 36.22
C ASP A 823 3.80 -5.05 36.51
N GLY A 824 4.26 -4.38 35.45
CA GLY A 824 5.21 -3.27 35.53
C GLY A 824 5.74 -2.87 34.15
N GLU A 825 6.86 -2.16 34.15
CA GLU A 825 7.53 -1.69 32.94
C GLU A 825 8.99 -2.16 32.87
N ILE A 826 9.52 -2.26 31.66
CA ILE A 826 10.95 -2.47 31.41
C ILE A 826 11.61 -1.12 31.24
N VAL A 827 12.66 -0.86 32.02
CA VAL A 827 13.45 0.36 31.95
C VAL A 827 14.85 0.02 31.44
N ARG A 828 15.20 0.61 30.30
CA ARG A 828 16.52 0.52 29.67
C ARG A 828 17.30 1.79 29.97
N ARG A 829 18.57 1.64 30.31
CA ARG A 829 19.46 2.77 30.59
C ARG A 829 20.79 2.57 29.91
N LEU A 830 21.25 3.59 29.20
CA LEU A 830 22.57 3.67 28.60
C LEU A 830 23.35 4.80 29.30
N TRP A 831 24.49 4.44 29.88
CA TRP A 831 25.44 5.40 30.44
C TRP A 831 26.53 5.70 29.42
N LEU A 832 26.74 6.98 29.17
CA LEU A 832 27.79 7.51 28.33
C LEU A 832 28.79 8.28 29.21
N ASP A 833 30.07 8.18 28.89
CA ASP A 833 31.09 9.01 29.51
C ASP A 833 30.78 10.52 29.34
N ARG A 834 31.00 11.31 30.40
CA ARG A 834 30.62 12.73 30.42
C ARG A 834 31.34 13.56 29.35
N GLN A 835 32.61 13.25 29.08
CA GLN A 835 33.47 14.05 28.20
C GLN A 835 33.46 13.51 26.77
N THR A 836 33.62 12.20 26.62
CA THR A 836 33.79 11.54 25.32
C THR A 836 32.48 11.05 24.72
N TYR A 837 31.42 10.89 25.52
CA TYR A 837 30.15 10.24 25.12
C TYR A 837 30.31 8.76 24.73
N ALA A 838 31.46 8.14 25.03
CA ALA A 838 31.66 6.72 24.79
C ALA A 838 30.72 5.89 25.68
N PRO A 839 30.04 4.86 25.15
CA PRO A 839 29.22 3.95 25.96
C PRO A 839 30.04 3.25 27.04
N ARG A 840 29.50 3.22 28.26
CA ARG A 840 30.15 2.59 29.43
C ARG A 840 29.36 1.43 29.98
N ARG A 841 28.04 1.61 30.11
CA ARG A 841 27.16 0.64 30.73
C ARG A 841 25.80 0.67 30.06
N PHE A 842 25.17 -0.48 29.95
CA PHE A 842 23.78 -0.62 29.59
C PHE A 842 23.08 -1.52 30.60
N THR A 843 21.93 -1.12 31.13
CA THR A 843 21.15 -1.95 32.06
C THR A 843 19.72 -2.07 31.59
N VAL A 844 19.13 -3.23 31.90
CA VAL A 844 17.71 -3.49 31.79
C VAL A 844 17.19 -3.86 33.17
N VAL A 845 16.20 -3.12 33.66
CA VAL A 845 15.54 -3.39 34.94
C VAL A 845 14.03 -3.51 34.73
N HIS A 846 13.38 -4.32 35.54
CA HIS A 846 11.93 -4.28 35.69
C HIS A 846 11.56 -3.29 36.79
N ARG A 847 10.67 -2.36 36.52
CA ARG A 847 10.08 -1.48 37.53
C ARG A 847 8.62 -1.89 37.73
N ASP A 848 8.27 -2.32 38.94
CA ASP A 848 6.89 -2.69 39.26
C ASP A 848 5.98 -1.45 39.42
N LEU A 849 4.69 -1.69 39.66
CA LEU A 849 3.69 -0.63 39.84
C LEU A 849 3.94 0.27 41.07
N ASP A 850 4.70 -0.22 42.06
CA ASP A 850 5.09 0.54 43.26
C ASP A 850 6.41 1.31 43.04
N GLY A 851 7.03 1.16 41.86
CA GLY A 851 8.27 1.83 41.49
C GLY A 851 9.54 1.09 41.92
N LEU A 852 9.44 -0.12 42.47
CA LEU A 852 10.60 -0.92 42.87
C LEU A 852 11.30 -1.48 41.62
N GLU A 853 12.62 -1.29 41.55
CA GLU A 853 13.43 -1.76 40.43
C GLU A 853 14.11 -3.09 40.74
N THR A 854 13.90 -4.07 39.87
CA THR A 854 14.55 -5.37 39.89
C THR A 854 15.52 -5.49 38.70
N PRO A 855 16.83 -5.67 38.92
CA PRO A 855 17.79 -5.79 37.83
C PRO A 855 17.58 -7.09 37.05
N LEU A 856 17.60 -6.98 35.72
CA LEU A 856 17.48 -8.12 34.81
C LEU A 856 18.81 -8.38 34.09
N MET A 857 19.42 -7.32 33.56
CA MET A 857 20.70 -7.38 32.88
C MET A 857 21.52 -6.11 33.14
N SER A 858 22.83 -6.25 33.26
CA SER A 858 23.78 -5.14 33.25
C SER A 858 25.01 -5.51 32.42
N THR A 859 25.26 -4.80 31.33
CA THR A 859 26.46 -4.95 30.51
C THR A 859 27.36 -3.76 30.72
N THR A 860 28.61 -3.99 31.13
CA THR A 860 29.62 -2.95 31.33
C THR A 860 30.76 -3.14 30.33
N LEU A 861 31.15 -2.07 29.64
CA LEU A 861 32.35 -2.03 28.79
C LEU A 861 33.56 -1.79 29.69
N VAL A 862 34.34 -2.85 29.89
CA VAL A 862 35.50 -2.87 30.80
C VAL A 862 36.71 -2.24 30.12
N GLU A 863 36.96 -2.63 28.87
CA GLU A 863 38.08 -2.13 28.08
C GLU A 863 37.66 -1.98 26.62
N ARG A 864 38.15 -0.93 25.97
CA ARG A 864 38.16 -0.77 24.51
C ARG A 864 39.45 -0.06 24.12
N ARG A 865 40.18 -0.63 23.18
CA ARG A 865 41.41 -0.04 22.65
C ARG A 865 41.64 -0.46 21.21
N ASP A 866 42.35 0.37 20.47
CA ASP A 866 42.98 -0.05 19.23
C ASP A 866 44.14 -0.99 19.61
N ALA A 867 44.17 -2.16 18.97
CA ALA A 867 45.21 -3.17 19.16
C ALA A 867 46.17 -3.12 17.99
N ASP A 868 47.47 -3.16 18.30
CA ASP A 868 48.55 -3.22 17.32
C ASP A 868 48.64 -4.57 16.60
#